data_AF-A0A403N5E9-F1
#
_entry.id   AF-A0A403N5E9-F1
#
_cell.length_a   1.000
_cell.length_b   1.000
_cell.length_c   1.000
_cell.angle_alpha   90.00
_cell.angle_beta   90.00
_cell.angle_gamma   90.00
#
_symmetry.space_group_name_H-M   'P 1'
#
loop_
_entity.id
_entity.type
_entity.pdbx_description
1 polymer ?
#
loop_
_entity_poly.entity_id
_entity_poly.type
_entity_poly.pdbx_seq_one_letter_code
_entity_poly.pdbx_strand_id
1 'polypeptide(L)'
;DASAVKGNAGEWLLDPFDITVVSGSTDTDVNEGSGNDGIFTPDSGTSQVSNGTINNRLNSGTNVTIKTAKENSGSTQWGNITVNADISHTATNNVSLTLEADGNINITNHNITSTTGKLDVNLLGAGSHDGTITLNNATVSSNGGNITLGQLNAGSDGTTSGLAVSITNSTLNATSAGNISITANNGTTLDNGTLSGNEVSVSASSGTGDALVINNGSKLTAAGNIGLNATVANGNALTVSGGNISAGKDISLTGTAKTGSGYGVSLTNGNMTASSGNISVNGTGYDSGSGALQVNGGNFSAQNTVLEGTAGRNNVGANLTGNINVTQGNLAVTGTVKRTNDGAYQGLTASNLNISVTGGTLSLAGCITNAAASGSKPVALTLTNANLSATDVSLSGTVESGGTGLSLTNTTINATTGNATLNATVANGNALVVSGGNITAGKDISLTGTAKAGTSTGLNLVNATLNATTANLSGISTNAGTGFTLNNVTLAGGIEKGKNVSFSSAGSGKAVTNVIGSGVLNATTTEALMKVGIENNTQISASGITLGGSGDDWTQNYTSTKGGGWIFDGATVSKTGNISLQGVGFVNSSVTAGQDLTINNGDTSLTVQNTTLNATAGNISLTGNAGITLSGNSTVTAGKDITLNVSAGGVNITGKSDNERMNISSTAGNITFTANNPGAGDVTGINLQFVNVSVGGNGRIELNSTVHNGSLRAKGIALDSVNLTTGGGNVSVTAVSNGTAVYGKEVVITSGDSINVTTSGKSSGYSYASSNFVNSSFTAKNNISFTATDKEDAGKPMQAALGFYGNTAFNATDTVLKGHHTNPGGVGNFGSIGVALGANAGSGTGNIVVNGNLSVDGSVMDSGAGVTVGANMTVSGTTDIKGHSATGKGVSFTTSMDYAPTPVNLTINISGGGSISGTSDTGIGLLNGNKNNVINITTGTGNALTLTGNSTSSTGVQLDGTVNAAQGDLTVNGSSGNGTGVDASGASLNNATIHGNSTSGAGVNVSESTLNNVTVNGSTANGTGVDITGNLTSTGSTTVNGNATGMGSGVDLAGNVTGGTVNGSSTDGTGVNVSGNSTLTDVTVNGNTTSGTGVDISGNLTNQGNTTITGNSGSGAGVGLNGTVTGGSLVGNSVSGPGLYVTGNSTLNGVDVTDSSQSGPGTQKDSAELRRQVYERQQQLSRSDTVRDAYRASGYRVEEKPVSVEICTDGECRTLETGYADAPKAR
;
A
#
# COMPACT_ATOMS: atom_id res chain seq x y z
N ASP A 1 33.21 -84.39 -11.04
CA ASP A 1 34.69 -84.42 -10.99
C ASP A 1 35.19 -82.99 -10.82
N ALA A 2 35.71 -82.68 -9.63
CA ALA A 2 36.20 -81.36 -9.23
C ALA A 2 37.47 -81.52 -8.37
N SER A 3 38.43 -82.32 -8.81
CA SER A 3 39.64 -82.68 -8.05
C SER A 3 40.78 -81.62 -8.09
N ALA A 4 40.49 -80.32 -8.15
CA ALA A 4 41.52 -79.29 -8.22
C ALA A 4 41.94 -78.78 -6.83
N VAL A 5 43.19 -79.07 -6.43
CA VAL A 5 43.83 -78.79 -5.11
C VAL A 5 43.94 -77.28 -4.75
N LYS A 6 43.51 -76.36 -5.63
CA LYS A 6 43.51 -74.90 -5.39
C LYS A 6 42.26 -74.15 -5.90
N GLY A 7 41.17 -74.85 -6.20
CA GLY A 7 39.90 -74.17 -6.48
C GLY A 7 39.35 -73.61 -5.16
N ASN A 8 39.01 -72.32 -5.13
CA ASN A 8 38.13 -71.82 -4.07
C ASN A 8 36.87 -72.69 -4.07
N ALA A 9 36.45 -73.17 -2.89
CA ALA A 9 35.20 -73.91 -2.73
C ALA A 9 34.05 -73.04 -3.27
N GLY A 10 33.66 -73.27 -4.51
CA GLY A 10 32.39 -72.78 -5.02
C GLY A 10 31.31 -73.60 -4.34
N GLU A 11 30.39 -72.95 -3.64
CA GLU A 11 29.17 -73.61 -3.21
C GLU A 11 28.38 -74.03 -4.46
N TRP A 12 28.01 -75.31 -4.50
CA TRP A 12 27.20 -75.86 -5.57
C TRP A 12 25.74 -75.49 -5.31
N LEU A 13 25.06 -74.99 -6.35
CA LEU A 13 23.59 -74.87 -6.39
C LEU A 13 23.00 -76.29 -6.33
N LEU A 14 22.35 -76.62 -5.21
CA LEU A 14 21.76 -77.92 -4.92
C LEU A 14 20.22 -77.78 -4.91
N ASP A 15 19.52 -78.60 -5.71
CA ASP A 15 18.05 -78.70 -5.65
C ASP A 15 17.63 -79.56 -4.42
N PRO A 16 16.67 -79.12 -3.57
CA PRO A 16 16.29 -79.82 -2.32
C PRO A 16 15.09 -80.80 -2.46
N PHE A 17 15.11 -81.92 -1.73
CA PHE A 17 13.99 -82.88 -1.63
C PHE A 17 13.10 -82.64 -0.39
N ASP A 18 11.81 -82.94 -0.52
CA ASP A 18 10.82 -82.81 0.56
C ASP A 18 10.94 -83.95 1.59
N ILE A 19 10.57 -83.68 2.85
CA ILE A 19 10.57 -84.65 3.95
C ILE A 19 9.28 -84.56 4.77
N THR A 20 8.68 -85.72 5.08
CA THR A 20 7.44 -85.79 5.87
C THR A 20 7.65 -86.54 7.17
N VAL A 21 7.27 -85.95 8.30
CA VAL A 21 7.18 -86.67 9.58
C VAL A 21 5.89 -87.47 9.61
N VAL A 22 5.98 -88.80 9.75
CA VAL A 22 4.85 -89.72 9.72
C VAL A 22 4.75 -90.51 11.03
N SER A 23 3.57 -91.06 11.31
CA SER A 23 3.37 -91.95 12.46
C SER A 23 4.07 -93.29 12.23
N GLY A 24 4.92 -93.74 13.15
CA GLY A 24 5.58 -95.05 13.03
C GLY A 24 6.82 -95.19 13.90
N SER A 25 7.62 -96.22 13.63
CA SER A 25 8.90 -96.52 14.31
C SER A 25 10.07 -96.74 13.35
N THR A 26 9.88 -96.53 12.05
CA THR A 26 10.89 -96.77 11.02
C THR A 26 10.94 -95.60 10.06
N ASP A 27 12.14 -95.12 9.79
CA ASP A 27 12.41 -94.06 8.82
C ASP A 27 12.54 -94.65 7.41
N THR A 28 12.12 -93.93 6.38
CA THR A 28 12.14 -94.36 4.97
C THR A 28 12.86 -93.32 4.12
N ASP A 29 13.85 -93.76 3.34
CA ASP A 29 14.63 -92.88 2.45
C ASP A 29 15.15 -91.62 3.17
N VAL A 30 15.75 -91.77 4.35
CA VAL A 30 16.46 -90.68 5.02
C VAL A 30 17.83 -91.15 5.48
N ASN A 31 18.81 -90.26 5.38
CA ASN A 31 20.15 -90.48 5.90
C ASN A 31 20.31 -89.78 7.26
N GLU A 32 20.72 -90.58 8.24
CA GLU A 32 21.27 -90.14 9.52
C GLU A 32 22.78 -90.32 9.46
N GLY A 33 23.57 -89.33 9.89
CA GLY A 33 25.03 -89.37 9.84
C GLY A 33 25.64 -90.64 10.45
N SER A 34 26.89 -90.98 10.08
CA SER A 34 27.57 -92.18 10.59
C SER A 34 27.66 -92.14 12.13
N GLY A 35 26.81 -92.89 12.82
CA GLY A 35 26.71 -92.89 14.28
C GLY A 35 25.35 -92.50 14.87
N ASN A 36 24.33 -92.21 14.04
CA ASN A 36 22.99 -91.78 14.47
C ASN A 36 23.01 -90.52 15.36
N ASP A 37 23.49 -89.41 14.81
CA ASP A 37 23.79 -88.16 15.51
C ASP A 37 22.58 -87.21 15.71
N GLY A 38 21.37 -87.62 15.32
CA GLY A 38 20.14 -86.82 15.46
C GLY A 38 19.91 -85.84 14.32
N ILE A 39 20.69 -85.92 13.23
CA ILE A 39 20.51 -85.11 12.02
C ILE A 39 19.87 -85.97 10.92
N PHE A 40 18.68 -85.59 10.45
CA PHE A 40 17.93 -86.28 9.40
C PHE A 40 17.96 -85.49 8.11
N THR A 41 18.47 -86.10 7.03
CA THR A 41 18.47 -85.54 5.67
C THR A 41 17.73 -86.45 4.70
N PRO A 42 16.97 -85.93 3.72
CA PRO A 42 16.22 -86.75 2.77
C PRO A 42 17.15 -87.53 1.82
N ASP A 43 16.78 -88.76 1.44
CA ASP A 43 17.51 -89.58 0.46
C ASP A 43 16.82 -89.68 -0.90
N SER A 44 15.50 -89.50 -0.94
CA SER A 44 14.67 -89.57 -2.15
C SER A 44 13.50 -88.58 -2.07
N GLY A 45 12.72 -88.45 -3.16
CA GLY A 45 11.53 -87.58 -3.16
C GLY A 45 10.36 -88.06 -2.27
N THR A 46 10.45 -89.23 -1.63
CA THR A 46 9.43 -89.76 -0.71
C THR A 46 9.95 -89.92 0.72
N SER A 47 10.98 -89.16 1.10
CA SER A 47 11.63 -89.22 2.41
C SER A 47 10.66 -89.04 3.57
N GLN A 48 10.66 -89.99 4.51
CA GLN A 48 9.80 -90.00 5.69
C GLN A 48 10.59 -90.27 6.96
N VAL A 49 10.41 -89.43 7.97
CA VAL A 49 10.96 -89.63 9.33
C VAL A 49 9.84 -90.06 10.25
N SER A 50 10.03 -91.12 11.02
CA SER A 50 9.04 -91.58 11.98
C SER A 50 9.05 -90.72 13.23
N ASN A 51 7.88 -90.28 13.68
CA ASN A 51 7.76 -89.52 14.92
C ASN A 51 8.26 -90.32 16.14
N GLY A 52 8.15 -91.66 16.12
CA GLY A 52 8.71 -92.53 17.15
C GLY A 52 10.23 -92.43 17.25
N THR A 53 10.93 -92.35 16.11
CA THR A 53 12.39 -92.16 16.06
C THR A 53 12.76 -90.81 16.68
N ILE A 54 12.10 -89.73 16.23
CA ILE A 54 12.30 -88.37 16.77
C ILE A 54 12.06 -88.33 18.28
N ASN A 55 10.92 -88.86 18.74
CA ASN A 55 10.55 -88.87 20.14
C ASN A 55 11.58 -89.64 20.99
N ASN A 56 12.05 -90.79 20.52
CA ASN A 56 13.06 -91.58 21.23
C ASN A 56 14.39 -90.82 21.37
N ARG A 57 14.84 -90.11 20.31
CA ARG A 57 16.06 -89.29 20.34
C ARG A 57 15.94 -88.13 21.33
N LEU A 58 14.84 -87.40 21.26
CA LEU A 58 14.57 -86.28 22.18
C LEU A 58 14.52 -86.79 23.64
N ASN A 59 13.83 -87.90 23.89
CA ASN A 59 13.72 -88.49 25.24
C ASN A 59 15.02 -89.15 25.75
N SER A 60 16.00 -89.41 24.89
CA SER A 60 17.35 -89.86 25.28
C SER A 60 18.34 -88.73 25.51
N GLY A 61 17.92 -87.46 25.37
CA GLY A 61 18.80 -86.30 25.52
C GLY A 61 19.52 -85.86 24.25
N THR A 62 19.12 -86.35 23.07
CA THR A 62 19.72 -85.98 21.79
C THR A 62 18.94 -84.83 21.14
N ASN A 63 19.64 -83.79 20.69
CA ASN A 63 19.06 -82.74 19.87
C ASN A 63 18.72 -83.30 18.48
N VAL A 64 17.56 -82.95 17.94
CA VAL A 64 17.11 -83.42 16.63
C VAL A 64 17.10 -82.26 15.65
N THR A 65 17.75 -82.43 14.49
CA THR A 65 17.67 -81.53 13.35
C THR A 65 17.13 -82.29 12.15
N ILE A 66 16.01 -81.84 11.58
CA ILE A 66 15.49 -82.33 10.31
C ILE A 66 15.83 -81.26 9.27
N LYS A 67 16.64 -81.62 8.29
CA LYS A 67 17.16 -80.68 7.30
C LYS A 67 16.90 -81.19 5.90
N THR A 68 16.33 -80.37 5.04
CA THR A 68 16.26 -80.66 3.60
C THR A 68 17.64 -80.40 2.97
N ALA A 69 18.14 -81.37 2.20
CA ALA A 69 19.22 -81.29 1.19
C ALA A 69 19.95 -82.65 1.07
N LYS A 70 19.85 -83.28 -0.11
CA LYS A 70 20.74 -84.35 -0.63
C LYS A 70 20.58 -84.44 -2.16
N GLU A 71 21.69 -84.70 -2.86
CA GLU A 71 21.83 -84.55 -4.32
C GLU A 71 20.94 -85.45 -5.20
N ASN A 72 20.36 -84.87 -6.26
CA ASN A 72 20.57 -85.29 -7.67
C ASN A 72 19.84 -84.31 -8.61
N SER A 73 20.51 -83.84 -9.66
CA SER A 73 20.01 -82.83 -10.60
C SER A 73 18.67 -83.22 -11.25
N GLY A 74 17.66 -82.34 -11.17
CA GLY A 74 16.39 -82.46 -11.93
C GLY A 74 15.11 -82.68 -11.11
N SER A 75 15.11 -82.41 -9.80
CA SER A 75 13.91 -82.51 -8.95
C SER A 75 12.93 -81.35 -9.15
N THR A 76 11.62 -81.59 -8.95
CA THR A 76 10.56 -80.54 -8.92
C THR A 76 10.14 -80.15 -7.50
N GLN A 77 10.83 -80.70 -6.48
CA GLN A 77 10.56 -80.44 -5.07
C GLN A 77 11.31 -79.18 -4.60
N TRP A 78 10.74 -78.50 -3.60
CA TRP A 78 11.26 -77.23 -3.07
C TRP A 78 11.89 -77.37 -1.68
N GLY A 79 12.03 -78.60 -1.18
CA GLY A 79 12.58 -78.85 0.15
C GLY A 79 11.61 -78.45 1.25
N ASN A 80 10.37 -78.94 1.16
CA ASN A 80 9.35 -78.74 2.18
C ASN A 80 9.51 -79.74 3.33
N ILE A 81 9.29 -79.30 4.57
CA ILE A 81 9.12 -80.16 5.74
C ILE A 81 7.63 -80.18 6.11
N THR A 82 7.00 -81.35 6.10
CA THR A 82 5.60 -81.52 6.55
C THR A 82 5.56 -82.37 7.83
N VAL A 83 4.99 -81.83 8.91
CA VAL A 83 4.75 -82.57 10.16
C VAL A 83 3.35 -83.15 10.12
N ASN A 84 3.24 -84.45 9.85
CA ASN A 84 1.98 -85.18 9.74
C ASN A 84 1.76 -86.21 10.88
N ALA A 85 2.48 -86.05 11.99
CA ALA A 85 2.28 -86.81 13.22
C ALA A 85 2.80 -85.99 14.43
N ASP A 86 2.23 -86.23 15.61
CA ASP A 86 2.63 -85.54 16.84
C ASP A 86 4.08 -85.89 17.25
N ILE A 87 4.84 -84.86 17.62
CA ILE A 87 6.18 -84.96 18.21
C ILE A 87 6.07 -84.64 19.71
N SER A 88 6.58 -85.52 20.57
CA SER A 88 6.39 -85.47 22.02
C SER A 88 7.68 -85.77 22.79
N HIS A 89 8.14 -84.80 23.58
CA HIS A 89 9.26 -84.92 24.50
C HIS A 89 8.76 -84.96 25.96
N THR A 90 8.83 -86.13 26.59
CA THR A 90 8.27 -86.40 27.92
C THR A 90 9.31 -86.56 29.02
N ALA A 91 10.61 -86.61 28.67
CA ALA A 91 11.72 -86.76 29.60
C ALA A 91 12.16 -85.42 30.22
N THR A 92 12.91 -85.48 31.32
CA THR A 92 13.33 -84.29 32.09
C THR A 92 14.58 -83.60 31.56
N ASN A 93 15.24 -84.16 30.53
CA ASN A 93 16.40 -83.55 29.88
C ASN A 93 16.01 -82.30 29.08
N ASN A 94 16.98 -81.46 28.77
CA ASN A 94 16.77 -80.31 27.88
C ASN A 94 17.33 -80.64 26.50
N VAL A 95 16.53 -80.42 25.46
CA VAL A 95 16.88 -80.75 24.07
C VAL A 95 16.34 -79.69 23.11
N SER A 96 16.80 -79.69 21.87
CA SER A 96 16.26 -78.89 20.78
C SER A 96 15.71 -79.74 19.64
N LEU A 97 14.63 -79.26 19.02
CA LEU A 97 14.11 -79.73 17.74
C LEU A 97 14.24 -78.58 16.71
N THR A 98 15.06 -78.79 15.69
CA THR A 98 15.25 -77.83 14.60
C THR A 98 14.72 -78.43 13.29
N LEU A 99 13.83 -77.72 12.60
CA LEU A 99 13.39 -78.01 11.23
C LEU A 99 14.03 -76.97 10.30
N GLU A 100 14.93 -77.38 9.42
CA GLU A 100 15.59 -76.54 8.41
C GLU A 100 15.07 -76.91 7.01
N ALA A 101 14.10 -76.13 6.52
CA ALA A 101 13.49 -76.31 5.20
C ALA A 101 14.03 -75.28 4.21
N ASP A 102 14.40 -75.75 3.02
CA ASP A 102 14.68 -74.88 1.88
C ASP A 102 13.43 -74.16 1.37
N GLY A 103 12.26 -74.79 1.52
CA GLY A 103 10.95 -74.26 1.13
C GLY A 103 10.03 -74.05 2.35
N ASN A 104 8.88 -74.72 2.36
CA ASN A 104 7.83 -74.55 3.37
C ASN A 104 8.03 -75.45 4.60
N ILE A 105 7.51 -75.02 5.75
CA ILE A 105 7.27 -75.89 6.92
C ILE A 105 5.77 -75.92 7.20
N ASN A 106 5.14 -77.09 7.13
CA ASN A 106 3.70 -77.25 7.31
C ASN A 106 3.38 -78.14 8.52
N ILE A 107 2.68 -77.57 9.51
CA ILE A 107 2.14 -78.31 10.66
C ILE A 107 0.64 -78.04 10.71
N THR A 108 -0.16 -79.04 10.39
CA THR A 108 -1.63 -78.91 10.32
C THR A 108 -2.30 -80.05 11.07
N ASN A 109 -3.13 -79.73 12.06
CA ASN A 109 -3.80 -80.70 12.94
C ASN A 109 -2.85 -81.61 13.75
N HIS A 110 -1.60 -81.21 13.94
CA HIS A 110 -0.57 -81.96 14.68
C HIS A 110 0.17 -81.04 15.65
N ASN A 111 0.83 -81.62 16.65
CA ASN A 111 1.44 -80.90 17.76
C ASN A 111 2.92 -81.25 17.95
N ILE A 112 3.68 -80.28 18.44
CA ILE A 112 5.04 -80.45 18.96
C ILE A 112 4.97 -80.09 20.44
N THR A 113 5.11 -81.07 21.34
CA THR A 113 4.91 -80.83 22.77
C THR A 113 6.05 -81.36 23.62
N SER A 114 6.35 -80.62 24.68
CA SER A 114 7.12 -81.10 25.80
C SER A 114 6.37 -80.92 27.11
N THR A 115 6.48 -81.91 28.01
CA THR A 115 5.69 -81.97 29.26
C THR A 115 6.50 -81.80 30.54
N THR A 116 7.81 -82.13 30.55
CA THR A 116 8.62 -82.12 31.79
C THR A 116 9.96 -81.40 31.64
N GLY A 117 10.81 -81.77 30.68
CA GLY A 117 12.04 -81.06 30.33
C GLY A 117 11.81 -79.87 29.38
N LYS A 118 12.85 -79.07 29.13
CA LYS A 118 12.76 -77.96 28.16
C LYS A 118 12.99 -78.46 26.74
N LEU A 119 12.20 -77.98 25.80
CA LEU A 119 12.36 -78.25 24.37
C LEU A 119 12.51 -76.95 23.58
N ASP A 120 13.71 -76.60 23.13
CA ASP A 120 13.87 -75.49 22.19
C ASP A 120 13.33 -75.93 20.81
N VAL A 121 12.37 -75.21 20.24
CA VAL A 121 11.78 -75.51 18.92
C VAL A 121 12.18 -74.42 17.93
N ASN A 122 12.92 -74.79 16.89
CA ASN A 122 13.34 -73.88 15.84
C ASN A 122 12.74 -74.33 14.50
N LEU A 123 11.85 -73.52 13.94
CA LEU A 123 11.24 -73.73 12.63
C LEU A 123 11.88 -72.72 11.66
N LEU A 124 12.79 -73.18 10.82
CA LEU A 124 13.59 -72.35 9.91
C LEU A 124 13.26 -72.71 8.47
N GLY A 125 12.52 -71.83 7.77
CA GLY A 125 12.08 -72.04 6.38
C GLY A 125 12.70 -71.06 5.40
N ALA A 126 12.39 -71.22 4.11
CA ALA A 126 12.84 -70.36 3.03
C ALA A 126 14.38 -70.20 2.93
N GLY A 127 15.08 -71.34 2.82
CA GLY A 127 16.52 -71.40 2.53
C GLY A 127 16.81 -71.01 1.09
N SER A 128 16.81 -71.98 0.17
CA SER A 128 17.04 -71.75 -1.27
C SER A 128 15.81 -71.32 -2.08
N HIS A 129 14.61 -71.42 -1.52
CA HIS A 129 13.35 -71.04 -2.17
C HIS A 129 12.51 -70.12 -1.29
N ASP A 130 11.61 -69.33 -1.90
CA ASP A 130 10.56 -68.66 -1.13
C ASP A 130 9.69 -69.72 -0.41
N GLY A 131 9.33 -69.45 0.84
CA GLY A 131 8.68 -70.43 1.71
C GLY A 131 7.74 -69.82 2.73
N THR A 132 6.85 -70.64 3.27
CA THR A 132 5.93 -70.29 4.34
C THR A 132 6.05 -71.28 5.49
N ILE A 133 6.12 -70.77 6.73
CA ILE A 133 5.90 -71.59 7.93
C ILE A 133 4.41 -71.49 8.27
N THR A 134 3.69 -72.60 8.13
CA THR A 134 2.26 -72.70 8.38
C THR A 134 1.99 -73.53 9.63
N LEU A 135 1.36 -72.92 10.62
CA LEU A 135 0.77 -73.58 11.78
C LEU A 135 -0.76 -73.43 11.70
N ASN A 136 -1.46 -74.54 11.46
CA ASN A 136 -2.92 -74.52 11.33
C ASN A 136 -3.56 -75.57 12.25
N ASN A 137 -4.32 -75.11 13.24
CA ASN A 137 -4.88 -75.96 14.28
C ASN A 137 -3.79 -76.85 14.95
N ALA A 138 -2.64 -76.24 15.25
CA ALA A 138 -1.44 -76.89 15.78
C ALA A 138 -1.05 -76.30 17.15
N THR A 139 -0.46 -77.13 18.03
CA THR A 139 0.13 -76.67 19.30
C THR A 139 1.63 -76.93 19.32
N VAL A 140 2.42 -75.88 19.52
CA VAL A 140 3.86 -75.95 19.79
C VAL A 140 4.09 -75.54 21.24
N SER A 141 4.43 -76.48 22.12
CA SER A 141 4.63 -76.25 23.56
C SER A 141 6.02 -76.71 23.99
N SER A 142 6.88 -75.78 24.39
CA SER A 142 8.30 -76.04 24.70
C SER A 142 8.62 -76.23 26.19
N ASN A 143 7.62 -76.07 27.07
CA ASN A 143 7.78 -76.21 28.53
C ASN A 143 8.99 -75.45 29.11
N GLY A 144 9.13 -74.17 28.73
CA GLY A 144 10.21 -73.31 29.21
C GLY A 144 11.47 -73.26 28.32
N GLY A 145 11.47 -73.99 27.21
CA GLY A 145 12.38 -73.75 26.07
C GLY A 145 11.89 -72.62 25.16
N ASN A 146 12.74 -72.14 24.27
CA ASN A 146 12.41 -71.08 23.30
C ASN A 146 11.67 -71.67 22.09
N ILE A 147 10.80 -70.86 21.47
CA ILE A 147 10.15 -71.18 20.20
C ILE A 147 10.56 -70.11 19.19
N THR A 148 11.26 -70.51 18.13
CA THR A 148 11.75 -69.63 17.07
C THR A 148 11.13 -70.02 15.74
N LEU A 149 10.47 -69.08 15.07
CA LEU A 149 10.07 -69.20 13.66
C LEU A 149 10.87 -68.17 12.87
N GLY A 150 11.67 -68.61 11.90
CA GLY A 150 12.62 -67.71 11.25
C GLY A 150 13.04 -68.17 9.87
N GLN A 151 13.78 -67.29 9.19
CA GLN A 151 14.40 -67.62 7.91
C GLN A 151 15.64 -68.52 8.14
N LEU A 152 15.78 -69.55 7.31
CA LEU A 152 17.01 -70.33 7.22
C LEU A 152 18.08 -69.48 6.52
N ASN A 153 19.28 -69.34 7.11
CA ASN A 153 20.35 -68.50 6.56
C ASN A 153 20.64 -68.86 5.09
N ALA A 154 20.62 -67.86 4.20
CA ALA A 154 20.93 -68.04 2.79
C ALA A 154 22.34 -68.64 2.61
N GLY A 155 22.47 -69.56 1.66
CA GLY A 155 23.77 -70.00 1.16
C GLY A 155 24.57 -68.81 0.62
N SER A 156 25.86 -69.01 0.35
CA SER A 156 26.81 -67.97 -0.05
C SER A 156 26.54 -67.27 -1.40
N ASP A 157 25.39 -67.54 -2.06
CA ASP A 157 24.97 -66.90 -3.30
C ASP A 157 24.40 -65.48 -3.14
N GLY A 158 24.12 -65.05 -1.90
CA GLY A 158 23.71 -63.68 -1.58
C GLY A 158 22.28 -63.32 -2.00
N THR A 159 21.45 -64.26 -2.46
CA THR A 159 20.03 -64.02 -2.72
C THR A 159 19.18 -64.40 -1.50
N THR A 160 18.47 -63.44 -0.90
CA THR A 160 17.59 -63.72 0.25
C THR A 160 16.20 -64.11 -0.24
N SER A 161 15.80 -65.36 -0.02
CA SER A 161 14.44 -65.86 -0.28
C SER A 161 13.40 -65.18 0.65
N GLY A 162 12.14 -65.17 0.24
CA GLY A 162 11.01 -64.63 0.99
C GLY A 162 10.37 -65.67 1.92
N LEU A 163 10.41 -65.43 3.22
CA LEU A 163 9.70 -66.18 4.25
C LEU A 163 8.41 -65.48 4.67
N ALA A 164 7.27 -66.17 4.55
CA ALA A 164 6.02 -65.82 5.21
C ALA A 164 5.75 -66.71 6.44
N VAL A 165 5.00 -66.21 7.42
CA VAL A 165 4.56 -66.99 8.58
C VAL A 165 3.04 -66.88 8.74
N SER A 166 2.35 -68.01 8.84
CA SER A 166 0.90 -68.08 9.06
C SER A 166 0.59 -68.94 10.28
N ILE A 167 -0.05 -68.34 11.29
CA ILE A 167 -0.46 -68.99 12.52
C ILE A 167 -1.98 -68.84 12.65
N THR A 168 -2.70 -69.91 12.30
CA THR A 168 -4.16 -69.93 12.28
C THR A 168 -4.69 -70.94 13.29
N ASN A 169 -5.58 -70.51 14.20
CA ASN A 169 -6.18 -71.37 15.24
C ASN A 169 -5.13 -72.19 16.04
N SER A 170 -3.92 -71.66 16.19
CA SER A 170 -2.77 -72.41 16.69
C SER A 170 -2.19 -71.78 17.95
N THR A 171 -1.52 -72.59 18.77
CA THR A 171 -0.93 -72.15 20.05
C THR A 171 0.57 -72.36 20.07
N LEU A 172 1.33 -71.30 20.37
CA LEU A 172 2.75 -71.33 20.69
C LEU A 172 2.89 -71.03 22.18
N ASN A 173 3.32 -72.01 22.96
CA ASN A 173 3.40 -71.90 24.42
C ASN A 173 4.80 -72.24 24.93
N ALA A 174 5.57 -71.19 25.23
CA ALA A 174 6.89 -71.29 25.83
C ALA A 174 6.89 -71.22 27.37
N THR A 175 5.72 -71.17 28.01
CA THR A 175 5.53 -70.89 29.44
C THR A 175 6.13 -69.54 29.86
N SER A 176 6.09 -69.19 31.15
CA SER A 176 6.67 -67.93 31.63
C SER A 176 8.21 -67.91 31.68
N ALA A 177 8.90 -68.99 31.25
CA ALA A 177 10.36 -69.12 31.31
C ALA A 177 11.06 -69.05 29.94
N GLY A 178 10.41 -69.46 28.85
CA GLY A 178 10.98 -69.48 27.50
C GLY A 178 10.47 -68.33 26.63
N ASN A 179 11.22 -67.92 25.61
CA ASN A 179 10.85 -66.81 24.73
C ASN A 179 10.21 -67.32 23.43
N ILE A 180 9.37 -66.49 22.81
CA ILE A 180 8.84 -66.72 21.45
C ILE A 180 9.40 -65.63 20.54
N SER A 181 10.05 -66.02 19.44
CA SER A 181 10.58 -65.12 18.42
C SER A 181 10.10 -65.53 17.04
N ILE A 182 9.46 -64.61 16.32
CA ILE A 182 9.01 -64.80 14.94
C ILE A 182 9.67 -63.74 14.06
N THR A 183 10.39 -64.16 13.02
CA THR A 183 11.03 -63.26 12.06
C THR A 183 10.70 -63.68 10.63
N ALA A 184 10.08 -62.79 9.86
CA ALA A 184 9.67 -63.06 8.47
C ALA A 184 9.94 -61.83 7.58
N ASN A 185 10.38 -62.04 6.34
CA ASN A 185 10.65 -60.93 5.39
C ASN A 185 9.62 -60.81 4.26
N ASN A 186 8.61 -61.68 4.23
CA ASN A 186 7.50 -61.70 3.27
C ASN A 186 6.12 -61.80 3.96
N GLY A 187 5.99 -61.24 5.16
CA GLY A 187 4.73 -61.09 5.89
C GLY A 187 4.51 -62.12 7.02
N THR A 188 3.70 -61.74 8.01
CA THR A 188 3.27 -62.59 9.12
C THR A 188 1.80 -62.36 9.44
N THR A 189 1.02 -63.44 9.55
CA THR A 189 -0.40 -63.39 9.95
C THR A 189 -0.64 -64.26 11.17
N LEU A 190 -1.19 -63.66 12.22
CA LEU A 190 -1.80 -64.34 13.37
C LEU A 190 -3.31 -64.21 13.25
N ASP A 191 -3.97 -65.35 13.06
CA ASP A 191 -5.41 -65.44 12.91
C ASP A 191 -5.99 -66.39 13.96
N ASN A 192 -6.65 -65.84 14.98
CA ASN A 192 -7.06 -66.59 16.18
C ASN A 192 -5.91 -67.42 16.79
N GLY A 193 -4.68 -66.88 16.73
CA GLY A 193 -3.48 -67.51 17.27
C GLY A 193 -3.24 -67.15 18.73
N THR A 194 -2.64 -68.06 19.50
CA THR A 194 -2.22 -67.81 20.90
C THR A 194 -0.71 -67.93 21.05
N LEU A 195 -0.05 -66.87 21.52
CA LEU A 195 1.38 -66.85 21.83
C LEU A 195 1.54 -66.59 23.33
N SER A 196 2.28 -67.44 24.04
CA SER A 196 2.51 -67.33 25.47
C SER A 196 3.97 -67.60 25.83
N GLY A 197 4.70 -66.61 26.37
CA GLY A 197 6.13 -66.72 26.68
C GLY A 197 6.60 -65.86 27.87
N ASN A 198 7.90 -65.86 28.14
CA ASN A 198 8.57 -64.84 28.94
C ASN A 198 8.68 -63.53 28.15
N GLU A 199 9.29 -63.56 26.96
CA GLU A 199 9.24 -62.48 25.97
C GLU A 199 8.54 -62.98 24.71
N VAL A 200 7.74 -62.11 24.06
CA VAL A 200 7.14 -62.39 22.75
C VAL A 200 7.56 -61.31 21.77
N SER A 201 8.30 -61.70 20.73
CA SER A 201 8.79 -60.79 19.69
C SER A 201 8.34 -61.26 18.31
N VAL A 202 7.72 -60.36 17.54
CA VAL A 202 7.35 -60.60 16.13
C VAL A 202 7.93 -59.47 15.29
N SER A 203 8.81 -59.82 14.35
CA SER A 203 9.41 -58.91 13.39
C SER A 203 9.08 -59.33 11.97
N ALA A 204 8.30 -58.53 11.26
CA ALA A 204 7.88 -58.86 9.90
C ALA A 204 8.21 -57.74 8.90
N SER A 205 8.59 -58.10 7.68
CA SER A 205 8.61 -57.18 6.55
C SER A 205 7.87 -57.72 5.34
N SER A 206 7.50 -56.83 4.42
CA SER A 206 6.92 -57.21 3.12
C SER A 206 7.25 -56.17 2.03
N GLY A 207 7.40 -56.64 0.79
CA GLY A 207 7.53 -55.79 -0.40
C GLY A 207 6.19 -55.19 -0.86
N THR A 208 5.10 -55.95 -0.75
CA THR A 208 3.75 -55.54 -1.14
C THR A 208 2.70 -56.20 -0.24
N GLY A 209 1.65 -55.47 0.15
CA GLY A 209 0.61 -56.00 1.06
C GLY A 209 0.99 -55.87 2.53
N ASP A 210 0.21 -56.45 3.44
CA ASP A 210 0.39 -56.23 4.88
C ASP A 210 1.63 -56.98 5.42
N ALA A 211 2.45 -56.33 6.25
CA ALA A 211 3.64 -56.96 6.82
C ALA A 211 3.34 -57.80 8.08
N LEU A 212 2.58 -57.26 9.03
CA LEU A 212 2.14 -57.99 10.23
C LEU A 212 0.66 -57.77 10.49
N VAL A 213 -0.10 -58.87 10.54
CA VAL A 213 -1.54 -58.85 10.78
C VAL A 213 -1.87 -59.71 12.00
N ILE A 214 -2.57 -59.12 12.98
CA ILE A 214 -3.07 -59.80 14.18
C ILE A 214 -4.59 -59.63 14.22
N ASN A 215 -5.33 -60.70 13.91
CA ASN A 215 -6.77 -60.66 13.69
C ASN A 215 -7.54 -61.68 14.53
N ASN A 216 -8.87 -61.58 14.45
CA ASN A 216 -9.84 -62.55 14.95
C ASN A 216 -9.62 -62.94 16.42
N GLY A 217 -9.30 -61.96 17.27
CA GLY A 217 -9.19 -62.19 18.72
C GLY A 217 -7.87 -62.80 19.18
N SER A 218 -6.86 -62.89 18.31
CA SER A 218 -5.53 -63.45 18.64
C SER A 218 -4.99 -62.92 19.97
N LYS A 219 -4.38 -63.82 20.75
CA LYS A 219 -3.94 -63.56 22.12
C LYS A 219 -2.43 -63.66 22.25
N LEU A 220 -1.78 -62.59 22.68
CA LEU A 220 -0.35 -62.56 22.98
C LEU A 220 -0.18 -62.31 24.47
N THR A 221 0.58 -63.16 25.16
CA THR A 221 0.82 -63.07 26.61
C THR A 221 2.30 -63.24 26.91
N ALA A 222 2.89 -62.30 27.65
CA ALA A 222 4.28 -62.35 28.09
C ALA A 222 4.42 -62.03 29.58
N ALA A 223 5.27 -62.75 30.30
CA ALA A 223 5.64 -62.38 31.68
C ALA A 223 6.57 -61.14 31.71
N GLY A 224 7.39 -60.98 30.68
CA GLY A 224 8.23 -59.83 30.38
C GLY A 224 7.55 -58.88 29.38
N ASN A 225 8.21 -58.60 28.25
CA ASN A 225 7.73 -57.64 27.24
C ASN A 225 7.09 -58.33 26.02
N ILE A 226 6.30 -57.54 25.29
CA ILE A 226 5.81 -57.88 23.94
C ILE A 226 6.31 -56.82 22.96
N GLY A 227 7.02 -57.25 21.92
CA GLY A 227 7.52 -56.40 20.84
C GLY A 227 6.98 -56.83 19.49
N LEU A 228 6.30 -55.91 18.79
CA LEU A 228 5.78 -56.12 17.44
C LEU A 228 6.39 -55.07 16.52
N ASN A 229 7.19 -55.50 15.55
CA ASN A 229 7.88 -54.62 14.61
C ASN A 229 7.53 -55.00 13.18
N ALA A 230 7.02 -54.06 12.40
CA ALA A 230 6.62 -54.30 11.03
C ALA A 230 7.12 -53.22 10.06
N THR A 231 7.66 -53.63 8.92
CA THR A 231 8.11 -52.70 7.87
C THR A 231 7.63 -53.15 6.51
N VAL A 232 6.91 -52.28 5.79
CA VAL A 232 6.41 -52.55 4.44
C VAL A 232 6.94 -51.54 3.43
N ALA A 233 7.28 -51.99 2.23
CA ALA A 233 7.62 -51.06 1.14
C ALA A 233 6.37 -50.34 0.61
N ASN A 234 5.29 -51.07 0.29
CA ASN A 234 3.99 -50.53 -0.11
C ASN A 234 2.83 -51.39 0.43
N GLY A 235 2.01 -50.86 1.34
CA GLY A 235 0.93 -51.57 2.04
C GLY A 235 0.76 -51.07 3.47
N ASN A 236 0.11 -51.86 4.34
CA ASN A 236 0.03 -51.56 5.77
C ASN A 236 1.16 -52.28 6.52
N ALA A 237 1.85 -51.60 7.43
CA ALA A 237 2.92 -52.27 8.18
C ALA A 237 2.36 -53.18 9.27
N LEU A 238 1.62 -52.64 10.24
CA LEU A 238 1.07 -53.42 11.35
C LEU A 238 -0.43 -53.18 11.52
N THR A 239 -1.22 -54.26 11.45
CA THR A 239 -2.67 -54.24 11.69
C THR A 239 -3.00 -55.11 12.90
N VAL A 240 -3.71 -54.55 13.89
CA VAL A 240 -4.26 -55.27 15.04
C VAL A 240 -5.76 -55.06 15.12
N SER A 241 -6.54 -56.12 14.89
CA SER A 241 -8.00 -56.11 14.92
C SER A 241 -8.53 -57.08 15.98
N GLY A 242 -9.04 -56.54 17.09
CA GLY A 242 -9.59 -57.33 18.20
C GLY A 242 -8.57 -58.12 19.02
N GLY A 243 -7.26 -57.87 18.85
CA GLY A 243 -6.20 -58.58 19.57
C GLY A 243 -6.20 -58.33 21.08
N ASN A 244 -5.88 -59.38 21.85
CA ASN A 244 -5.70 -59.32 23.31
C ASN A 244 -4.22 -59.48 23.66
N ILE A 245 -3.55 -58.37 23.96
CA ILE A 245 -2.09 -58.30 24.17
C ILE A 245 -1.83 -57.99 25.65
N SER A 246 -1.16 -58.89 26.36
CA SER A 246 -0.90 -58.74 27.79
C SER A 246 0.58 -58.99 28.13
N ALA A 247 1.25 -57.99 28.67
CA ALA A 247 2.63 -58.08 29.15
C ALA A 247 2.70 -57.83 30.66
N GLY A 248 3.65 -58.49 31.34
CA GLY A 248 4.02 -58.11 32.70
C GLY A 248 4.73 -56.76 32.74
N LYS A 249 5.55 -56.48 31.72
CA LYS A 249 6.30 -55.23 31.53
C LYS A 249 5.76 -54.44 30.34
N ASP A 250 6.59 -54.11 29.35
CA ASP A 250 6.24 -53.18 28.28
C ASP A 250 5.58 -53.88 27.07
N ILE A 251 4.68 -53.16 26.40
CA ILE A 251 4.15 -53.51 25.08
C ILE A 251 4.63 -52.45 24.08
N SER A 252 5.34 -52.87 23.04
CA SER A 252 5.85 -51.98 21.99
C SER A 252 5.37 -52.44 20.62
N LEU A 253 4.66 -51.56 19.90
CA LEU A 253 4.20 -51.76 18.53
C LEU A 253 4.85 -50.71 17.64
N THR A 254 5.63 -51.13 16.65
CA THR A 254 6.27 -50.24 15.67
C THR A 254 5.90 -50.69 14.26
N GLY A 255 5.40 -49.75 13.45
CA GLY A 255 5.02 -50.02 12.07
C GLY A 255 5.53 -48.93 11.13
N THR A 256 6.19 -49.32 10.04
CA THR A 256 6.76 -48.39 9.04
C THR A 256 6.30 -48.71 7.62
N ALA A 257 5.47 -47.85 7.04
CA ALA A 257 5.11 -47.88 5.62
C ALA A 257 6.00 -46.90 4.82
N LYS A 258 6.94 -47.44 4.04
CA LYS A 258 7.99 -46.65 3.35
C LYS A 258 7.47 -45.82 2.18
N THR A 259 6.45 -46.29 1.48
CA THR A 259 5.82 -45.61 0.34
C THR A 259 4.30 -45.81 0.33
N GLY A 260 3.59 -45.07 -0.53
CA GLY A 260 2.13 -45.17 -0.65
C GLY A 260 1.35 -44.51 0.50
N SER A 261 0.07 -44.87 0.61
CA SER A 261 -0.91 -44.26 1.53
C SER A 261 -1.29 -45.14 2.72
N GLY A 262 -0.60 -46.26 2.92
CA GLY A 262 -0.86 -47.20 4.01
C GLY A 262 -0.56 -46.62 5.39
N TYR A 263 -1.10 -47.30 6.41
CA TYR A 263 -0.83 -47.01 7.81
C TYR A 263 0.52 -47.60 8.21
N GLY A 264 1.23 -46.90 9.11
CA GLY A 264 2.29 -47.53 9.88
C GLY A 264 1.69 -48.55 10.86
N VAL A 265 0.75 -48.09 11.69
CA VAL A 265 0.00 -48.95 12.61
C VAL A 265 -1.50 -48.66 12.51
N SER A 266 -2.32 -49.70 12.42
CA SER A 266 -3.78 -49.61 12.59
C SER A 266 -4.23 -50.48 13.77
N LEU A 267 -4.91 -49.87 14.73
CA LEU A 267 -5.51 -50.52 15.89
C LEU A 267 -7.03 -50.40 15.80
N THR A 268 -7.73 -51.52 15.76
CA THR A 268 -9.19 -51.57 15.80
C THR A 268 -9.65 -52.45 16.95
N ASN A 269 -10.30 -51.86 17.96
CA ASN A 269 -10.80 -52.55 19.16
C ASN A 269 -9.73 -53.42 19.87
N GLY A 270 -8.48 -52.96 19.91
CA GLY A 270 -7.39 -53.68 20.59
C GLY A 270 -7.51 -53.58 22.11
N ASN A 271 -7.25 -54.68 22.82
CA ASN A 271 -7.15 -54.72 24.27
C ASN A 271 -5.68 -54.94 24.67
N MET A 272 -5.07 -53.99 25.35
CA MET A 272 -3.65 -54.03 25.73
C MET A 272 -3.47 -53.80 27.23
N THR A 273 -2.75 -54.69 27.90
CA THR A 273 -2.46 -54.60 29.35
C THR A 273 -0.97 -54.78 29.62
N ALA A 274 -0.32 -53.76 30.16
CA ALA A 274 1.07 -53.76 30.62
C ALA A 274 1.10 -53.60 32.14
N SER A 275 1.14 -54.72 32.87
CA SER A 275 0.79 -54.76 34.31
C SER A 275 1.67 -53.87 35.20
N SER A 276 2.96 -53.79 34.89
CA SER A 276 3.91 -52.89 35.56
C SER A 276 4.79 -52.12 34.57
N GLY A 277 4.33 -51.93 33.32
CA GLY A 277 5.09 -51.30 32.24
C GLY A 277 4.30 -50.23 31.49
N ASN A 278 4.77 -49.88 30.30
CA ASN A 278 4.16 -48.91 29.40
C ASN A 278 3.64 -49.58 28.13
N ILE A 279 2.68 -48.93 27.47
CA ILE A 279 2.25 -49.27 26.11
C ILE A 279 2.78 -48.15 25.19
N SER A 280 3.56 -48.52 24.19
CA SER A 280 4.08 -47.61 23.16
C SER A 280 3.68 -48.09 21.79
N VAL A 281 3.04 -47.22 21.01
CA VAL A 281 2.62 -47.50 19.64
C VAL A 281 3.17 -46.42 18.72
N ASN A 282 4.00 -46.79 17.76
CA ASN A 282 4.62 -45.86 16.82
C ASN A 282 4.30 -46.27 15.37
N GLY A 283 3.42 -45.50 14.73
CA GLY A 283 3.07 -45.64 13.33
C GLY A 283 3.76 -44.59 12.47
N THR A 284 4.64 -45.02 11.57
CA THR A 284 5.24 -44.15 10.56
C THR A 284 4.73 -44.54 9.18
N GLY A 285 4.31 -43.56 8.40
CA GLY A 285 3.84 -43.79 7.03
C GLY A 285 4.23 -42.67 6.10
N TYR A 286 4.37 -42.98 4.81
CA TYR A 286 4.90 -42.02 3.85
C TYR A 286 3.90 -40.93 3.49
N ASP A 287 2.72 -41.28 2.97
CA ASP A 287 1.67 -40.35 2.53
C ASP A 287 0.30 -40.80 3.06
N SER A 288 0.23 -41.08 4.36
CA SER A 288 -0.85 -41.83 5.01
C SER A 288 -2.19 -41.09 4.99
N GLY A 289 -3.00 -41.35 3.96
CA GLY A 289 -4.30 -40.72 3.72
C GLY A 289 -5.27 -40.85 4.90
N SER A 290 -5.17 -41.95 5.65
CA SER A 290 -6.07 -42.28 6.75
C SER A 290 -5.40 -42.22 8.14
N GLY A 291 -4.15 -41.76 8.22
CA GLY A 291 -3.33 -41.68 9.44
C GLY A 291 -2.08 -42.56 9.36
N ALA A 292 -0.90 -42.06 9.74
CA ALA A 292 0.26 -42.94 9.93
C ALA A 292 0.06 -43.86 11.15
N LEU A 293 -0.66 -43.36 12.15
CA LEU A 293 -1.32 -44.14 13.19
C LEU A 293 -2.84 -43.99 13.05
N GLN A 294 -3.56 -45.11 12.99
CA GLN A 294 -5.02 -45.14 13.09
C GLN A 294 -5.43 -45.90 14.35
N VAL A 295 -6.29 -45.29 15.17
CA VAL A 295 -6.88 -45.93 16.35
C VAL A 295 -8.38 -45.80 16.29
N ASN A 296 -9.06 -46.93 16.12
CA ASN A 296 -10.50 -47.04 16.11
C ASN A 296 -10.97 -47.87 17.31
N GLY A 297 -11.08 -47.19 18.45
CA GLY A 297 -11.44 -47.78 19.74
C GLY A 297 -10.42 -48.75 20.33
N GLY A 298 -10.55 -49.03 21.62
CA GLY A 298 -9.69 -49.97 22.34
C GLY A 298 -9.66 -49.74 23.85
N ASN A 299 -9.14 -50.72 24.58
CA ASN A 299 -8.93 -50.65 26.02
C ASN A 299 -7.45 -50.80 26.35
N PHE A 300 -6.90 -49.84 27.10
CA PHE A 300 -5.48 -49.79 27.46
C PHE A 300 -5.32 -49.70 28.98
N SER A 301 -4.41 -50.50 29.54
CA SER A 301 -4.08 -50.46 30.97
C SER A 301 -2.58 -50.56 31.15
N ALA A 302 -1.94 -49.47 31.60
CA ALA A 302 -0.49 -49.40 31.77
C ALA A 302 -0.11 -48.29 32.77
N GLN A 303 1.18 -48.13 33.07
CA GLN A 303 1.65 -46.90 33.73
C GLN A 303 1.46 -45.67 32.82
N ASN A 304 1.85 -45.79 31.55
CA ASN A 304 1.60 -44.81 30.51
C ASN A 304 1.26 -45.50 29.19
N THR A 305 0.32 -44.92 28.44
CA THR A 305 -0.01 -45.28 27.08
C THR A 305 0.40 -44.14 26.16
N VAL A 306 1.35 -44.38 25.25
CA VAL A 306 1.89 -43.41 24.31
C VAL A 306 1.60 -43.88 22.88
N LEU A 307 0.90 -43.04 22.12
CA LEU A 307 0.41 -43.33 20.77
C LEU A 307 0.94 -42.27 19.81
N GLU A 308 1.84 -42.63 18.91
CA GLU A 308 2.52 -41.71 18.01
C GLU A 308 2.28 -42.08 16.55
N GLY A 309 1.85 -41.09 15.76
CA GLY A 309 1.69 -41.20 14.32
C GLY A 309 2.52 -40.16 13.59
N THR A 310 3.41 -40.56 12.70
CA THR A 310 4.23 -39.66 11.88
C THR A 310 4.04 -39.92 10.39
N ALA A 311 3.44 -38.95 9.69
CA ALA A 311 3.40 -38.94 8.23
C ALA A 311 4.65 -38.24 7.67
N GLY A 312 5.38 -38.93 6.79
CA GLY A 312 6.59 -38.43 6.14
C GLY A 312 6.34 -37.37 5.05
N ARG A 313 5.11 -37.33 4.52
CA ARG A 313 4.55 -36.33 3.62
C ARG A 313 3.17 -35.89 4.13
N ASN A 314 2.42 -35.20 3.28
CA ASN A 314 1.10 -34.63 3.56
C ASN A 314 0.07 -35.71 3.99
N ASN A 315 -1.18 -35.31 4.24
CA ASN A 315 -2.28 -36.08 4.86
C ASN A 315 -2.30 -36.08 6.40
N VAL A 316 -2.30 -37.24 7.06
CA VAL A 316 -2.68 -37.35 8.48
C VAL A 316 -1.60 -38.05 9.30
N GLY A 317 -1.12 -37.41 10.37
CA GLY A 317 -0.18 -38.03 11.32
C GLY A 317 -0.86 -39.11 12.17
N ALA A 318 -1.89 -38.73 12.93
CA ALA A 318 -2.70 -39.65 13.73
C ALA A 318 -4.21 -39.41 13.52
N ASN A 319 -4.99 -40.49 13.44
CA ASN A 319 -6.44 -40.48 13.27
C ASN A 319 -7.12 -41.31 14.36
N LEU A 320 -7.97 -40.68 15.17
CA LEU A 320 -8.65 -41.29 16.30
C LEU A 320 -10.16 -41.30 16.14
N THR A 321 -10.78 -42.46 16.33
CA THR A 321 -12.24 -42.63 16.31
C THR A 321 -12.70 -43.66 17.35
N GLY A 322 -14.01 -43.71 17.62
CA GLY A 322 -14.61 -44.74 18.49
C GLY A 322 -14.42 -44.46 19.97
N ASN A 323 -14.37 -45.52 20.79
CA ASN A 323 -14.26 -45.43 22.25
C ASN A 323 -12.87 -45.90 22.69
N ILE A 324 -12.05 -44.99 23.21
CA ILE A 324 -10.71 -45.28 23.74
C ILE A 324 -10.79 -45.17 25.27
N ASN A 325 -10.62 -46.30 25.94
CA ASN A 325 -10.65 -46.36 27.41
C ASN A 325 -9.26 -46.65 27.95
N VAL A 326 -8.79 -45.82 28.87
CA VAL A 326 -7.56 -46.04 29.62
C VAL A 326 -7.93 -46.26 31.08
N THR A 327 -7.81 -47.50 31.54
CA THR A 327 -8.27 -47.93 32.87
C THR A 327 -7.23 -47.71 33.96
N GLN A 328 -5.97 -47.53 33.57
CA GLN A 328 -4.85 -47.24 34.45
C GLN A 328 -3.84 -46.35 33.70
N GLY A 329 -3.26 -45.37 34.40
CA GLY A 329 -2.17 -44.55 33.90
C GLY A 329 -2.60 -43.38 33.01
N ASN A 330 -1.62 -42.81 32.32
CA ASN A 330 -1.80 -41.64 31.44
C ASN A 330 -2.01 -42.05 29.98
N LEU A 331 -2.66 -41.17 29.19
CA LEU A 331 -2.72 -41.28 27.73
C LEU A 331 -2.08 -40.06 27.07
N ALA A 332 -1.08 -40.30 26.23
CA ALA A 332 -0.50 -39.29 25.34
C ALA A 332 -0.64 -39.72 23.89
N VAL A 333 -1.20 -38.84 23.04
CA VAL A 333 -1.29 -39.07 21.59
C VAL A 333 -0.66 -37.92 20.83
N THR A 334 0.26 -38.23 19.92
CA THR A 334 0.93 -37.24 19.07
C THR A 334 0.74 -37.59 17.60
N GLY A 335 0.22 -36.65 16.82
CA GLY A 335 0.15 -36.72 15.36
C GLY A 335 1.09 -35.70 14.72
N THR A 336 2.10 -36.19 14.01
CA THR A 336 3.11 -35.36 13.34
C THR A 336 3.02 -35.51 11.83
N VAL A 337 3.07 -34.38 11.10
CA VAL A 337 3.16 -34.35 9.64
C VAL A 337 4.39 -33.55 9.22
N LYS A 338 5.21 -34.13 8.33
CA LYS A 338 6.28 -33.42 7.63
C LYS A 338 5.79 -32.98 6.27
N ARG A 339 5.65 -31.67 6.06
CA ARG A 339 5.06 -31.16 4.83
C ARG A 339 6.01 -31.26 3.63
N THR A 340 5.45 -31.57 2.46
CA THR A 340 6.19 -31.57 1.18
C THR A 340 5.42 -30.95 -0.01
N ASN A 341 4.09 -30.71 0.08
CA ASN A 341 3.30 -30.04 -0.97
C ASN A 341 2.17 -29.16 -0.39
N ASP A 342 1.35 -28.57 -1.28
CA ASP A 342 0.26 -27.63 -0.93
C ASP A 342 -1.09 -28.29 -0.65
N GLY A 343 -1.16 -29.61 -0.43
CA GLY A 343 -2.41 -30.31 -0.07
C GLY A 343 -2.94 -29.92 1.32
N ALA A 344 -4.19 -30.30 1.64
CA ALA A 344 -4.69 -30.22 3.01
C ALA A 344 -4.10 -31.37 3.85
N TYR A 345 -3.59 -31.07 5.04
CA TYR A 345 -3.02 -32.05 5.96
C TYR A 345 -3.35 -31.71 7.42
N GLN A 346 -3.39 -32.73 8.26
CA GLN A 346 -3.74 -32.68 9.67
C GLN A 346 -2.70 -33.42 10.52
N GLY A 347 -2.20 -32.78 11.59
CA GLY A 347 -1.29 -33.46 12.52
C GLY A 347 -2.01 -34.62 13.21
N LEU A 348 -2.99 -34.28 14.04
CA LEU A 348 -3.92 -35.21 14.68
C LEU A 348 -5.36 -34.82 14.35
N THR A 349 -6.17 -35.80 13.96
CA THR A 349 -7.59 -35.59 13.71
C THR A 349 -8.41 -36.59 14.50
N ALA A 350 -9.54 -36.14 15.05
CA ALA A 350 -10.52 -36.99 15.70
C ALA A 350 -11.94 -36.54 15.42
N SER A 351 -12.80 -37.50 15.11
CA SER A 351 -14.22 -37.27 14.83
C SER A 351 -15.09 -38.34 15.50
N ASN A 352 -16.17 -37.93 16.17
CA ASN A 352 -17.07 -38.83 16.90
C ASN A 352 -16.31 -39.76 17.87
N LEU A 353 -15.43 -39.16 18.66
CA LEU A 353 -14.48 -39.84 19.54
C LEU A 353 -14.92 -39.70 21.01
N ASN A 354 -14.86 -40.80 21.77
CA ASN A 354 -14.95 -40.76 23.23
C ASN A 354 -13.64 -41.27 23.83
N ILE A 355 -12.97 -40.42 24.61
CA ILE A 355 -11.80 -40.82 25.42
C ILE A 355 -12.16 -40.75 26.89
N SER A 356 -11.92 -41.85 27.62
CA SER A 356 -12.03 -41.91 29.07
C SER A 356 -10.71 -42.38 29.68
N VAL A 357 -10.04 -41.53 30.45
CA VAL A 357 -8.82 -41.86 31.21
C VAL A 357 -9.17 -41.86 32.69
N THR A 358 -9.13 -43.03 33.32
CA THR A 358 -9.54 -43.19 34.73
C THR A 358 -8.38 -42.88 35.67
N GLY A 359 -8.49 -41.79 36.43
CA GLY A 359 -7.50 -41.40 37.44
C GLY A 359 -6.16 -40.87 36.91
N GLY A 360 -6.00 -40.79 35.59
CA GLY A 360 -4.79 -40.28 34.92
C GLY A 360 -5.03 -39.03 34.07
N THR A 361 -3.97 -38.60 33.38
CA THR A 361 -3.97 -37.42 32.51
C THR A 361 -4.16 -37.78 31.03
N LEU A 362 -4.77 -36.88 30.27
CA LEU A 362 -4.93 -36.98 28.81
C LEU A 362 -4.15 -35.85 28.12
N SER A 363 -3.27 -36.20 27.19
CA SER A 363 -2.56 -35.26 26.32
C SER A 363 -2.79 -35.59 24.84
N LEU A 364 -3.31 -34.65 24.06
CA LEU A 364 -3.40 -34.76 22.60
C LEU A 364 -2.59 -33.66 21.94
N ALA A 365 -1.65 -34.01 21.06
CA ALA A 365 -0.74 -33.08 20.41
C ALA A 365 -0.76 -33.25 18.89
N GLY A 366 -0.97 -32.13 18.19
CA GLY A 366 -0.82 -32.03 16.74
C GLY A 366 0.42 -31.22 16.38
N CYS A 367 1.28 -31.74 15.50
CA CYS A 367 2.51 -31.06 15.08
C CYS A 367 2.67 -31.08 13.56
N ILE A 368 2.99 -29.92 12.99
CA ILE A 368 3.23 -29.75 11.55
C ILE A 368 4.54 -28.99 11.36
N THR A 369 5.50 -29.61 10.66
CA THR A 369 6.85 -29.07 10.43
C THR A 369 7.13 -28.78 8.94
N ASN A 370 8.01 -27.81 8.64
CA ASN A 370 8.50 -27.32 7.31
C ASN A 370 7.69 -26.24 6.51
N ALA A 371 8.40 -25.34 5.80
CA ALA A 371 7.93 -24.21 4.94
C ALA A 371 7.96 -24.58 3.41
N ALA A 372 7.21 -24.01 2.43
CA ALA A 372 6.59 -22.69 2.28
C ALA A 372 5.36 -22.67 1.29
N ALA A 373 4.88 -21.45 0.97
CA ALA A 373 3.89 -21.00 -0.04
C ALA A 373 2.37 -21.22 0.23
N SER A 374 1.61 -20.21 -0.22
CA SER A 374 0.24 -19.85 0.18
C SER A 374 -0.85 -20.61 -0.56
N GLY A 375 -1.86 -21.11 0.17
CA GLY A 375 -3.14 -21.52 -0.43
C GLY A 375 -3.97 -22.44 0.46
N SER A 376 -3.33 -23.41 1.12
CA SER A 376 -4.01 -24.39 1.96
C SER A 376 -3.88 -24.07 3.45
N LYS A 377 -4.96 -24.29 4.22
CA LYS A 377 -5.04 -24.01 5.67
C LYS A 377 -4.99 -25.34 6.45
N PRO A 378 -3.80 -25.94 6.68
CA PRO A 378 -3.69 -27.14 7.50
C PRO A 378 -4.13 -26.89 8.94
N VAL A 379 -4.41 -27.96 9.66
CA VAL A 379 -4.80 -27.90 11.08
C VAL A 379 -3.93 -28.86 11.89
N ALA A 380 -3.19 -28.39 12.89
CA ALA A 380 -2.34 -29.27 13.68
C ALA A 380 -3.17 -30.28 14.48
N LEU A 381 -4.18 -29.82 15.22
CA LEU A 381 -5.12 -30.69 15.96
C LEU A 381 -6.58 -30.31 15.66
N THR A 382 -7.34 -31.26 15.13
CA THR A 382 -8.78 -31.13 14.84
C THR A 382 -9.58 -32.08 15.70
N LEU A 383 -10.55 -31.55 16.47
CA LEU A 383 -11.52 -32.35 17.23
C LEU A 383 -12.95 -31.95 16.81
N THR A 384 -13.73 -32.91 16.34
CA THR A 384 -15.14 -32.71 15.95
C THR A 384 -16.04 -33.71 16.67
N ASN A 385 -17.08 -33.24 17.37
CA ASN A 385 -18.01 -34.09 18.12
C ASN A 385 -17.28 -35.07 19.05
N ALA A 386 -16.25 -34.60 19.76
CA ALA A 386 -15.44 -35.43 20.64
C ALA A 386 -15.81 -35.20 22.12
N ASN A 387 -15.79 -36.26 22.92
CA ASN A 387 -15.95 -36.22 24.38
C ASN A 387 -14.68 -36.73 25.05
N LEU A 388 -14.02 -35.87 25.83
CA LEU A 388 -12.76 -36.15 26.49
C LEU A 388 -12.94 -36.06 28.01
N SER A 389 -12.58 -37.12 28.75
CA SER A 389 -12.66 -37.15 30.21
C SER A 389 -11.39 -37.71 30.83
N ALA A 390 -10.79 -36.96 31.76
CA ALA A 390 -9.57 -37.33 32.49
C ALA A 390 -9.46 -36.54 33.81
N THR A 391 -8.42 -36.79 34.63
CA THR A 391 -8.06 -35.93 35.76
C THR A 391 -7.67 -34.54 35.26
N ASP A 392 -6.69 -34.49 34.35
CA ASP A 392 -6.26 -33.29 33.62
C ASP A 392 -6.38 -33.56 32.11
N VAL A 393 -6.78 -32.55 31.35
CA VAL A 393 -6.83 -32.61 29.88
C VAL A 393 -5.93 -31.52 29.31
N SER A 394 -4.96 -31.92 28.49
CA SER A 394 -4.02 -31.03 27.80
C SER A 394 -4.13 -31.25 26.29
N LEU A 395 -4.41 -30.18 25.54
CA LEU A 395 -4.45 -30.20 24.08
C LEU A 395 -3.42 -29.22 23.53
N SER A 396 -2.64 -29.64 22.55
CA SER A 396 -1.65 -28.78 21.90
C SER A 396 -1.65 -28.87 20.38
N GLY A 397 -1.38 -27.74 19.72
CA GLY A 397 -1.31 -27.65 18.27
C GLY A 397 -0.22 -26.69 17.80
N THR A 398 0.78 -27.20 17.08
CA THR A 398 1.89 -26.41 16.56
C THR A 398 1.97 -26.49 15.05
N VAL A 399 1.98 -25.33 14.39
CA VAL A 399 2.17 -25.21 12.93
C VAL A 399 3.32 -24.25 12.64
N GLU A 400 4.43 -24.75 12.10
CA GLU A 400 5.60 -23.92 11.75
C GLU A 400 5.39 -23.06 10.49
N SER A 401 4.29 -23.28 9.75
CA SER A 401 3.94 -22.55 8.54
C SER A 401 2.55 -21.89 8.65
N GLY A 402 1.79 -21.77 7.56
CA GLY A 402 0.44 -21.18 7.56
C GLY A 402 -0.62 -22.22 7.90
N GLY A 403 -1.62 -21.90 8.75
CA GLY A 403 -2.70 -22.84 9.11
C GLY A 403 -3.50 -22.48 10.36
N THR A 404 -4.08 -23.50 10.99
CA THR A 404 -4.71 -23.44 12.31
C THR A 404 -3.99 -24.35 13.30
N GLY A 405 -3.72 -23.88 14.52
CA GLY A 405 -3.03 -24.69 15.52
C GLY A 405 -3.97 -25.75 16.10
N LEU A 406 -5.04 -25.28 16.73
CA LEU A 406 -6.02 -26.12 17.40
C LEU A 406 -7.44 -25.70 17.00
N SER A 407 -8.24 -26.64 16.50
CA SER A 407 -9.62 -26.44 16.07
C SER A 407 -10.56 -27.41 16.78
N LEU A 408 -11.46 -26.89 17.61
CA LEU A 408 -12.48 -27.67 18.31
C LEU A 408 -13.86 -27.28 17.80
N THR A 409 -14.63 -28.26 17.37
CA THR A 409 -16.03 -28.08 16.94
C THR A 409 -16.94 -29.03 17.70
N ASN A 410 -17.85 -28.48 18.50
CA ASN A 410 -18.80 -29.25 19.31
C ASN A 410 -18.09 -30.32 20.18
N THR A 411 -16.98 -29.93 20.82
CA THR A 411 -16.16 -30.82 21.66
C THR A 411 -16.48 -30.60 23.13
N THR A 412 -16.68 -31.70 23.87
CA THR A 412 -16.82 -31.70 25.33
C THR A 412 -15.50 -32.09 25.98
N ILE A 413 -14.98 -31.23 26.85
CA ILE A 413 -13.80 -31.49 27.67
C ILE A 413 -14.24 -31.51 29.13
N ASN A 414 -13.96 -32.61 29.83
CA ASN A 414 -14.24 -32.79 31.25
C ASN A 414 -12.95 -33.17 32.00
N ALA A 415 -12.21 -32.16 32.46
CA ALA A 415 -11.10 -32.35 33.39
C ALA A 415 -11.67 -32.47 34.81
N THR A 416 -11.95 -33.70 35.24
CA THR A 416 -12.81 -34.03 36.38
C THR A 416 -12.41 -33.37 37.69
N THR A 417 -11.13 -33.48 38.09
CA THR A 417 -10.61 -32.90 39.35
C THR A 417 -9.40 -31.97 39.14
N GLY A 418 -8.94 -31.83 37.90
CA GLY A 418 -7.76 -31.09 37.51
C GLY A 418 -8.05 -29.94 36.56
N ASN A 419 -7.08 -29.66 35.69
CA ASN A 419 -7.05 -28.52 34.78
C ASN A 419 -7.40 -28.93 33.35
N ALA A 420 -7.99 -27.99 32.60
CA ALA A 420 -8.12 -28.07 31.15
C ALA A 420 -7.19 -27.02 30.50
N THR A 421 -6.15 -27.49 29.81
CA THR A 421 -5.11 -26.66 29.19
C THR A 421 -5.11 -26.82 27.68
N LEU A 422 -5.35 -25.74 26.93
CA LEU A 422 -5.32 -25.73 25.47
C LEU A 422 -4.29 -24.71 24.99
N ASN A 423 -3.26 -25.19 24.28
CA ASN A 423 -2.15 -24.36 23.82
C ASN A 423 -1.94 -24.50 22.32
N ALA A 424 -1.99 -23.40 21.57
CA ALA A 424 -1.76 -23.44 20.14
C ALA A 424 -0.76 -22.37 19.69
N THR A 425 0.17 -22.76 18.80
CA THR A 425 1.16 -21.85 18.23
C THR A 425 1.21 -22.02 16.71
N VAL A 426 1.04 -20.94 15.97
CA VAL A 426 1.11 -20.94 14.50
C VAL A 426 2.02 -19.83 13.98
N ALA A 427 2.75 -20.10 12.90
CA ALA A 427 3.55 -19.07 12.26
C ALA A 427 2.66 -18.05 11.52
N ASN A 428 1.61 -18.49 10.84
CA ASN A 428 0.62 -17.63 10.17
C ASN A 428 -0.78 -18.29 10.21
N GLY A 429 -1.85 -17.53 10.46
CA GLY A 429 -3.22 -18.03 10.57
C GLY A 429 -3.76 -18.06 12.01
N ASN A 430 -4.84 -18.81 12.26
CA ASN A 430 -5.52 -18.78 13.57
C ASN A 430 -4.87 -19.75 14.56
N ALA A 431 -4.51 -19.33 15.76
CA ALA A 431 -3.85 -20.25 16.68
C ALA A 431 -4.85 -21.22 17.33
N LEU A 432 -5.78 -20.72 18.15
CA LEU A 432 -6.77 -21.53 18.86
C LEU A 432 -8.20 -21.12 18.49
N VAL A 433 -8.98 -22.05 17.94
CA VAL A 433 -10.38 -21.87 17.56
C VAL A 433 -11.25 -22.88 18.29
N VAL A 434 -12.27 -22.41 19.00
CA VAL A 434 -13.31 -23.22 19.64
C VAL A 434 -14.67 -22.74 19.17
N SER A 435 -15.43 -23.63 18.52
CA SER A 435 -16.76 -23.36 17.99
C SER A 435 -17.77 -24.36 18.56
N GLY A 436 -18.61 -23.90 19.49
CA GLY A 436 -19.49 -24.78 20.24
C GLY A 436 -18.74 -25.64 21.27
N GLY A 437 -19.51 -26.43 22.04
CA GLY A 437 -18.97 -27.36 23.03
C GLY A 437 -18.83 -26.80 24.44
N ASN A 438 -18.48 -27.69 25.37
CA ASN A 438 -18.41 -27.42 26.81
C ASN A 438 -17.03 -27.79 27.33
N ILE A 439 -16.31 -26.83 27.93
CA ILE A 439 -15.03 -27.06 28.61
C ILE A 439 -15.28 -26.92 30.11
N THR A 440 -15.19 -28.03 30.83
CA THR A 440 -15.35 -28.10 32.29
C THR A 440 -14.05 -28.56 32.93
N ALA A 441 -13.61 -27.85 33.96
CA ALA A 441 -12.45 -28.21 34.77
C ALA A 441 -12.79 -28.15 36.25
N GLY A 442 -12.36 -29.15 37.02
CA GLY A 442 -12.48 -29.16 38.48
C GLY A 442 -11.67 -28.05 39.15
N LYS A 443 -10.60 -27.59 38.50
CA LYS A 443 -9.74 -26.46 38.92
C LYS A 443 -9.77 -25.33 37.90
N ASP A 444 -8.77 -25.27 37.02
CA ASP A 444 -8.53 -24.10 36.15
C ASP A 444 -8.69 -24.44 34.67
N ILE A 445 -9.17 -23.46 33.90
CA ILE A 445 -9.12 -23.47 32.43
C ILE A 445 -8.01 -22.52 31.97
N SER A 446 -7.11 -23.00 31.13
CA SER A 446 -6.05 -22.18 30.52
C SER A 446 -6.08 -22.31 29.01
N LEU A 447 -6.45 -21.24 28.30
CA LEU A 447 -6.53 -21.20 26.84
C LEU A 447 -5.51 -20.20 26.31
N THR A 448 -4.50 -20.69 25.58
CA THR A 448 -3.44 -19.86 25.00
C THR A 448 -3.33 -20.09 23.50
N GLY A 449 -3.53 -19.03 22.70
CA GLY A 449 -3.31 -19.05 21.26
C GLY A 449 -2.29 -18.01 20.83
N THR A 450 -1.21 -18.42 20.15
CA THR A 450 -0.15 -17.56 19.64
C THR A 450 -0.03 -17.62 18.12
N ALA A 451 -0.33 -16.51 17.44
CA ALA A 451 -0.15 -16.34 16.00
C ALA A 451 0.99 -15.35 15.71
N LYS A 452 2.03 -15.80 14.99
CA LYS A 452 3.30 -15.06 14.84
C LYS A 452 3.40 -14.13 13.61
N ALA A 453 2.46 -14.19 12.67
CA ALA A 453 2.47 -13.36 11.47
C ALA A 453 1.07 -13.24 10.82
N GLY A 454 0.96 -12.32 9.86
CA GLY A 454 -0.25 -12.05 9.09
C GLY A 454 -1.33 -11.29 9.87
N THR A 455 -2.51 -11.17 9.25
CA THR A 455 -3.74 -10.73 9.92
C THR A 455 -4.43 -11.96 10.50
N SER A 456 -4.14 -12.26 11.76
CA SER A 456 -4.47 -13.54 12.40
C SER A 456 -5.17 -13.36 13.74
N THR A 457 -5.81 -14.43 14.22
CA THR A 457 -6.45 -14.47 15.55
C THR A 457 -5.67 -15.38 16.49
N GLY A 458 -5.29 -14.87 17.66
CA GLY A 458 -4.68 -15.67 18.72
C GLY A 458 -5.69 -16.68 19.27
N LEU A 459 -6.74 -16.19 19.93
CA LEU A 459 -7.79 -17.00 20.56
C LEU A 459 -9.18 -16.63 20.02
N ASN A 460 -9.92 -17.58 19.48
CA ASN A 460 -11.29 -17.37 18.99
C ASN A 460 -12.25 -18.35 19.67
N LEU A 461 -13.13 -17.85 20.53
CA LEU A 461 -14.19 -18.61 21.18
C LEU A 461 -15.55 -18.17 20.67
N VAL A 462 -16.31 -19.10 20.09
CA VAL A 462 -17.64 -18.85 19.54
C VAL A 462 -18.62 -19.89 20.06
N ASN A 463 -19.75 -19.47 20.63
CA ASN A 463 -20.80 -20.36 21.15
C ASN A 463 -20.31 -21.40 22.18
N ALA A 464 -19.25 -21.10 22.93
CA ALA A 464 -18.62 -22.03 23.87
C ALA A 464 -19.09 -21.79 25.31
N THR A 465 -19.18 -22.87 26.10
CA THR A 465 -19.39 -22.78 27.56
C THR A 465 -18.13 -23.18 28.31
N LEU A 466 -17.67 -22.31 29.21
CA LEU A 466 -16.53 -22.58 30.10
C LEU A 466 -17.03 -22.67 31.55
N ASN A 467 -16.64 -23.72 32.27
CA ASN A 467 -17.00 -23.93 33.68
C ASN A 467 -15.77 -24.37 34.49
N ALA A 468 -15.32 -23.53 35.42
CA ALA A 468 -14.13 -23.75 36.24
C ALA A 468 -14.13 -22.89 37.50
N THR A 469 -13.13 -23.10 38.36
CA THR A 469 -12.86 -22.22 39.51
C THR A 469 -12.21 -20.91 39.06
N THR A 470 -11.23 -20.99 38.16
CA THR A 470 -10.57 -19.84 37.52
C THR A 470 -10.35 -20.10 36.02
N ALA A 471 -10.20 -19.03 35.23
CA ALA A 471 -9.84 -19.14 33.82
C ALA A 471 -8.81 -18.10 33.39
N ASN A 472 -7.84 -18.54 32.60
CA ASN A 472 -6.83 -17.69 31.95
C ASN A 472 -7.01 -17.76 30.44
N LEU A 473 -7.39 -16.63 29.83
CA LEU A 473 -7.69 -16.52 28.41
C LEU A 473 -6.67 -15.60 27.74
N SER A 474 -5.71 -16.19 27.03
CA SER A 474 -4.58 -15.48 26.42
C SER A 474 -4.58 -15.64 24.90
N GLY A 475 -4.75 -14.53 24.19
CA GLY A 475 -4.73 -14.48 22.73
C GLY A 475 -3.66 -13.53 22.22
N ILE A 476 -2.67 -14.06 21.52
CA ILE A 476 -1.50 -13.32 21.04
C ILE A 476 -1.49 -13.31 19.51
N SER A 477 -1.49 -12.12 18.92
CA SER A 477 -1.20 -11.92 17.50
C SER A 477 -0.09 -10.89 17.35
N THR A 478 1.08 -11.27 16.84
CA THR A 478 2.29 -10.41 16.92
C THR A 478 2.33 -9.26 15.91
N ASN A 479 1.47 -9.28 14.86
CA ASN A 479 1.48 -8.27 13.79
C ASN A 479 0.16 -7.47 13.74
N ALA A 480 -0.91 -8.06 13.20
CA ALA A 480 -2.22 -7.44 13.06
C ALA A 480 -3.35 -8.48 13.20
N GLY A 481 -4.58 -8.02 13.39
CA GLY A 481 -5.75 -8.90 13.57
C GLY A 481 -6.30 -8.82 14.98
N THR A 482 -6.68 -9.97 15.55
CA THR A 482 -7.27 -10.02 16.89
C THR A 482 -6.43 -10.81 17.88
N GLY A 483 -6.30 -10.32 19.10
CA GLY A 483 -5.62 -11.04 20.17
C GLY A 483 -6.53 -12.18 20.59
N PHE A 484 -7.66 -11.83 21.22
CA PHE A 484 -8.74 -12.76 21.49
C PHE A 484 -10.12 -12.22 21.07
N THR A 485 -11.02 -13.13 20.69
CA THR A 485 -12.43 -12.88 20.38
C THR A 485 -13.32 -13.82 21.20
N LEU A 486 -14.29 -13.26 21.91
CA LEU A 486 -15.27 -14.01 22.73
C LEU A 486 -16.67 -13.67 22.24
N ASN A 487 -17.24 -14.50 21.37
CA ASN A 487 -18.57 -14.27 20.81
C ASN A 487 -19.56 -15.30 21.31
N ASN A 488 -20.63 -14.85 21.99
CA ASN A 488 -21.64 -15.71 22.58
C ASN A 488 -21.04 -16.80 23.49
N VAL A 489 -20.10 -16.40 24.37
CA VAL A 489 -19.43 -17.29 25.31
C VAL A 489 -20.15 -17.27 26.66
N THR A 490 -20.47 -18.44 27.19
CA THR A 490 -21.05 -18.59 28.53
C THR A 490 -19.96 -18.94 29.53
N LEU A 491 -19.81 -18.13 30.57
CA LEU A 491 -18.92 -18.40 31.70
C LEU A 491 -19.76 -18.86 32.89
N ALA A 492 -19.45 -20.02 33.47
CA ALA A 492 -20.20 -20.65 34.56
C ALA A 492 -19.28 -21.07 35.73
N GLY A 493 -19.85 -21.46 36.87
CA GLY A 493 -19.08 -21.87 38.05
C GLY A 493 -18.38 -20.69 38.73
N GLY A 494 -17.13 -20.86 39.15
CA GLY A 494 -16.33 -19.81 39.80
C GLY A 494 -15.99 -18.62 38.90
N ILE A 495 -16.09 -18.78 37.58
CA ILE A 495 -15.78 -17.77 36.57
C ILE A 495 -17.02 -17.04 36.03
N GLU A 496 -18.20 -17.27 36.62
CA GLU A 496 -19.45 -16.66 36.17
C GLU A 496 -19.32 -15.14 35.99
N LYS A 497 -19.80 -14.66 34.84
CA LYS A 497 -19.75 -13.25 34.42
C LYS A 497 -18.36 -12.60 34.53
N GLY A 498 -17.28 -13.38 34.47
CA GLY A 498 -15.89 -12.88 34.49
C GLY A 498 -15.30 -12.66 35.89
N LYS A 499 -15.92 -13.16 36.98
CA LYS A 499 -15.45 -12.91 38.36
C LYS A 499 -14.00 -13.34 38.63
N ASN A 500 -13.61 -14.53 38.15
CA ASN A 500 -12.28 -15.12 38.32
C ASN A 500 -11.59 -15.39 36.97
N VAL A 501 -11.73 -14.47 36.02
CA VAL A 501 -11.17 -14.61 34.67
C VAL A 501 -10.07 -13.59 34.44
N SER A 502 -8.92 -14.05 33.97
CA SER A 502 -7.87 -13.19 33.44
C SER A 502 -7.94 -13.19 31.90
N PHE A 503 -7.85 -11.98 31.33
CA PHE A 503 -7.74 -11.77 29.89
C PHE A 503 -6.36 -11.17 29.61
N SER A 504 -5.67 -11.68 28.59
CA SER A 504 -4.35 -11.19 28.20
C SER A 504 -4.18 -11.19 26.69
N SER A 505 -3.60 -10.12 26.17
CA SER A 505 -3.05 -10.07 24.82
C SER A 505 -1.58 -9.69 24.80
N ALA A 506 -0.88 -9.87 25.94
CA ALA A 506 0.53 -9.55 26.09
C ALA A 506 1.41 -10.23 25.03
N GLY A 507 2.25 -9.44 24.36
CA GLY A 507 3.07 -9.88 23.23
C GLY A 507 2.43 -9.66 21.86
N SER A 508 1.19 -9.15 21.80
CA SER A 508 0.55 -8.79 20.54
C SER A 508 1.09 -7.48 19.94
N GLY A 509 0.97 -7.32 18.63
CA GLY A 509 1.32 -6.09 17.92
C GLY A 509 0.39 -4.93 18.29
N LYS A 510 0.86 -3.68 18.18
CA LYS A 510 0.08 -2.48 18.59
C LYS A 510 -1.25 -2.32 17.84
N ALA A 511 -1.34 -2.79 16.59
CA ALA A 511 -2.53 -2.71 15.75
C ALA A 511 -3.58 -3.79 16.06
N VAL A 512 -3.27 -4.72 16.98
CA VAL A 512 -4.18 -5.80 17.36
C VAL A 512 -5.27 -5.27 18.29
N THR A 513 -6.49 -5.79 18.10
CA THR A 513 -7.64 -5.51 18.95
C THR A 513 -8.18 -6.77 19.59
N ASN A 514 -8.84 -6.65 20.74
CA ASN A 514 -9.56 -7.74 21.37
C ASN A 514 -11.07 -7.48 21.28
N VAL A 515 -11.87 -8.54 21.32
CA VAL A 515 -13.33 -8.45 21.28
C VAL A 515 -13.96 -9.27 22.40
N ILE A 516 -14.75 -8.62 23.24
CA ILE A 516 -15.59 -9.25 24.27
C ILE A 516 -17.06 -9.00 23.90
N GLY A 517 -17.74 -10.05 23.45
CA GLY A 517 -19.13 -9.98 23.03
C GLY A 517 -20.12 -9.86 24.20
N SER A 518 -21.40 -9.71 23.84
CA SER A 518 -22.49 -9.51 24.80
C SER A 518 -22.66 -10.70 25.74
N GLY A 519 -23.07 -10.45 26.99
CA GLY A 519 -23.40 -11.48 27.97
C GLY A 519 -22.23 -12.17 28.67
N VAL A 520 -20.99 -11.97 28.19
CA VAL A 520 -19.75 -12.53 28.77
C VAL A 520 -19.45 -11.92 30.14
N LEU A 521 -19.52 -10.59 30.23
CA LEU A 521 -19.27 -9.82 31.46
C LEU A 521 -20.56 -9.14 31.95
N ASN A 522 -20.54 -8.63 33.18
CA ASN A 522 -21.57 -7.75 33.72
C ASN A 522 -20.97 -6.39 34.08
N ALA A 523 -21.79 -5.41 34.50
CA ALA A 523 -21.31 -4.07 34.81
C ALA A 523 -20.13 -4.04 35.81
N THR A 524 -20.24 -4.83 36.89
CA THR A 524 -19.22 -4.88 37.95
C THR A 524 -17.89 -5.45 37.45
N THR A 525 -17.92 -6.56 36.70
CA THR A 525 -16.71 -7.21 36.21
C THR A 525 -16.09 -6.47 35.03
N THR A 526 -16.92 -5.85 34.18
CA THR A 526 -16.47 -4.91 33.15
C THR A 526 -15.72 -3.74 33.80
N GLU A 527 -16.27 -3.10 34.83
CA GLU A 527 -15.60 -1.98 35.50
C GLU A 527 -14.30 -2.40 36.20
N ALA A 528 -14.29 -3.56 36.86
CA ALA A 528 -13.09 -4.10 37.49
C ALA A 528 -11.98 -4.40 36.45
N LEU A 529 -12.34 -5.00 35.31
CA LEU A 529 -11.40 -5.28 34.23
C LEU A 529 -10.81 -3.98 33.64
N MET A 530 -11.66 -2.97 33.41
CA MET A 530 -11.21 -1.69 32.85
C MET A 530 -10.24 -0.94 33.76
N LYS A 531 -10.40 -1.05 35.09
CA LYS A 531 -9.47 -0.47 36.07
C LYS A 531 -8.11 -1.17 36.09
N VAL A 532 -8.08 -2.48 35.89
CA VAL A 532 -6.83 -3.26 35.80
C VAL A 532 -6.11 -2.99 34.47
N GLY A 533 -6.88 -2.79 33.41
CA GLY A 533 -6.36 -2.54 32.07
C GLY A 533 -5.96 -3.82 31.33
N ILE A 534 -5.70 -3.64 30.03
CA ILE A 534 -5.35 -4.72 29.11
C ILE A 534 -4.34 -4.21 28.06
N GLU A 535 -3.60 -5.12 27.44
CA GLU A 535 -2.42 -4.76 26.64
C GLU A 535 -2.77 -4.13 25.28
N ASN A 536 -3.94 -4.44 24.72
CA ASN A 536 -4.38 -3.97 23.42
C ASN A 536 -5.80 -3.40 23.46
N ASN A 537 -6.12 -2.53 22.50
CA ASN A 537 -7.45 -1.94 22.41
C ASN A 537 -8.54 -3.01 22.39
N THR A 538 -9.48 -2.93 23.33
CA THR A 538 -10.49 -3.97 23.53
C THR A 538 -11.87 -3.41 23.30
N GLN A 539 -12.55 -3.93 22.29
CA GLN A 539 -13.96 -3.68 22.06
C GLN A 539 -14.79 -4.56 22.99
N ILE A 540 -15.70 -3.94 23.74
CA ILE A 540 -16.59 -4.63 24.65
C ILE A 540 -18.04 -4.27 24.32
N SER A 541 -18.87 -5.29 24.17
CA SER A 541 -20.30 -5.08 24.02
C SER A 541 -20.89 -4.54 25.32
N ALA A 542 -21.44 -3.34 25.25
CA ALA A 542 -22.15 -2.66 26.34
C ALA A 542 -23.67 -2.90 26.28
N SER A 543 -24.16 -3.60 25.26
CA SER A 543 -25.58 -3.96 25.11
C SER A 543 -26.07 -4.74 26.33
N GLY A 544 -27.06 -4.20 27.03
CA GLY A 544 -27.62 -4.79 28.25
C GLY A 544 -26.78 -4.60 29.51
N ILE A 545 -25.70 -3.81 29.45
CA ILE A 545 -24.88 -3.44 30.61
C ILE A 545 -25.20 -1.99 31.00
N THR A 546 -25.57 -1.76 32.25
CA THR A 546 -25.75 -0.41 32.79
C THR A 546 -24.40 0.20 33.14
N LEU A 547 -23.92 1.14 32.31
CA LEU A 547 -22.68 1.88 32.52
C LEU A 547 -22.93 3.25 33.19
N GLY A 548 -21.94 3.76 33.89
CA GLY A 548 -21.95 5.13 34.42
C GLY A 548 -22.41 5.31 35.87
N GLY A 549 -22.60 4.22 36.62
CA GLY A 549 -23.03 4.29 38.03
C GLY A 549 -24.42 4.92 38.23
N SER A 550 -24.83 5.14 39.48
CA SER A 550 -26.16 5.66 39.83
C SER A 550 -26.25 7.18 40.02
N GLY A 551 -25.11 7.89 40.07
CA GLY A 551 -25.07 9.35 40.29
C GLY A 551 -25.40 10.17 39.04
N ASP A 552 -25.50 11.49 39.23
CA ASP A 552 -25.76 12.48 38.17
C ASP A 552 -24.57 12.61 37.21
N ASP A 553 -23.34 12.43 37.69
CA ASP A 553 -22.10 12.49 36.91
C ASP A 553 -21.59 11.08 36.52
N TRP A 554 -20.82 11.01 35.44
CA TRP A 554 -20.01 9.84 35.10
C TRP A 554 -18.55 10.25 34.85
N THR A 555 -17.73 10.17 35.90
CA THR A 555 -16.31 10.56 35.86
C THR A 555 -15.42 9.36 36.08
N GLN A 556 -14.67 8.93 35.06
CA GLN A 556 -13.78 7.78 35.16
C GLN A 556 -12.52 7.89 34.28
N ASN A 557 -11.40 7.37 34.78
CA ASN A 557 -10.17 7.18 34.01
C ASN A 557 -9.90 5.67 33.84
N TYR A 558 -10.01 5.20 32.60
CA TYR A 558 -9.75 3.80 32.24
C TYR A 558 -8.43 3.61 31.48
N THR A 559 -7.55 4.62 31.49
CA THR A 559 -6.18 4.47 30.99
C THR A 559 -5.41 3.51 31.90
N SER A 560 -4.52 2.72 31.31
CA SER A 560 -3.72 1.73 32.04
C SER A 560 -2.28 1.72 31.57
N THR A 561 -1.37 1.27 32.43
CA THR A 561 0.06 1.11 32.10
C THR A 561 0.32 -0.02 31.10
N LYS A 562 -0.67 -0.88 30.85
CA LYS A 562 -0.62 -1.96 29.87
C LYS A 562 -0.77 -1.46 28.43
N GLY A 563 -1.30 -0.26 28.22
CA GLY A 563 -1.31 0.45 26.94
C GLY A 563 -2.58 0.31 26.10
N GLY A 564 -3.45 -0.67 26.36
CA GLY A 564 -4.72 -0.84 25.64
C GLY A 564 -5.83 0.09 26.15
N GLY A 565 -6.56 0.68 25.21
CA GLY A 565 -7.79 1.44 25.47
C GLY A 565 -9.07 0.60 25.35
N TRP A 566 -10.21 1.18 25.71
CA TRP A 566 -11.52 0.52 25.67
C TRP A 566 -12.41 1.09 24.59
N ILE A 567 -13.20 0.25 23.92
CA ILE A 567 -14.19 0.71 22.93
C ILE A 567 -15.53 0.09 23.31
N PHE A 568 -16.49 0.91 23.72
CA PHE A 568 -17.83 0.43 24.03
C PHE A 568 -18.66 0.29 22.75
N ASP A 569 -19.20 -0.89 22.51
CA ASP A 569 -20.13 -1.15 21.40
C ASP A 569 -21.56 -1.30 21.93
N GLY A 570 -22.49 -0.45 21.47
CA GLY A 570 -23.89 -0.49 21.90
C GLY A 570 -24.17 0.17 23.26
N ALA A 571 -23.31 1.07 23.74
CA ALA A 571 -23.55 1.75 25.02
C ALA A 571 -24.68 2.77 24.90
N THR A 572 -25.62 2.76 25.85
CA THR A 572 -26.66 3.78 25.97
C THR A 572 -26.58 4.41 27.36
N VAL A 573 -26.07 5.64 27.43
CA VAL A 573 -25.84 6.36 28.69
C VAL A 573 -26.45 7.75 28.62
N SER A 574 -27.25 8.09 29.63
CA SER A 574 -27.81 9.43 29.83
C SER A 574 -27.58 9.86 31.27
N LYS A 575 -26.98 11.03 31.44
CA LYS A 575 -26.62 11.64 32.73
C LYS A 575 -27.15 13.06 32.79
N THR A 576 -27.61 13.47 33.96
CA THR A 576 -28.08 14.84 34.25
C THR A 576 -26.93 15.82 34.50
N GLY A 577 -25.79 15.31 34.99
CA GLY A 577 -24.57 16.08 35.23
C GLY A 577 -23.56 15.97 34.08
N ASN A 578 -22.27 15.97 34.43
CA ASN A 578 -21.13 15.87 33.52
C ASN A 578 -20.78 14.41 33.22
N ILE A 579 -20.24 14.18 32.02
CA ILE A 579 -19.56 12.93 31.67
C ILE A 579 -18.10 13.28 31.39
N SER A 580 -17.16 12.69 32.14
CA SER A 580 -15.72 12.93 31.98
C SER A 580 -14.96 11.60 31.96
N LEU A 581 -14.51 11.18 30.78
CA LEU A 581 -13.94 9.85 30.55
C LEU A 581 -12.53 9.93 29.96
N GLN A 582 -11.68 8.98 30.32
CA GLN A 582 -10.36 8.80 29.70
C GLN A 582 -10.12 7.34 29.32
N GLY A 583 -9.43 7.11 28.20
CA GLY A 583 -9.07 5.79 27.70
C GLY A 583 -10.22 5.02 27.03
N VAL A 584 -11.23 5.73 26.50
CA VAL A 584 -12.44 5.13 25.93
C VAL A 584 -12.76 5.63 24.52
N GLY A 585 -13.38 4.77 23.72
CA GLY A 585 -14.02 5.07 22.45
C GLY A 585 -15.42 4.46 22.40
N PHE A 586 -16.17 4.76 21.35
CA PHE A 586 -17.58 4.39 21.23
C PHE A 586 -17.94 3.94 19.82
N VAL A 587 -18.68 2.85 19.72
CA VAL A 587 -19.22 2.30 18.48
C VAL A 587 -20.70 2.00 18.70
N ASN A 588 -21.55 2.33 17.73
CA ASN A 588 -23.00 2.08 17.78
C ASN A 588 -23.66 2.55 19.09
N SER A 589 -23.21 3.67 19.66
CA SER A 589 -23.55 4.10 21.02
C SER A 589 -24.34 5.40 21.06
N SER A 590 -24.94 5.71 22.20
CA SER A 590 -25.59 6.99 22.50
C SER A 590 -25.17 7.45 23.89
N VAL A 591 -24.48 8.59 23.95
CA VAL A 591 -23.92 9.16 25.19
C VAL A 591 -24.43 10.59 25.32
N THR A 592 -25.26 10.84 26.33
CA THR A 592 -25.84 12.17 26.62
C THR A 592 -25.45 12.65 28.01
N ALA A 593 -24.76 13.78 28.08
CA ALA A 593 -24.52 14.54 29.31
C ALA A 593 -25.52 15.71 29.40
N GLY A 594 -26.04 15.98 30.59
CA GLY A 594 -26.87 17.16 30.85
C GLY A 594 -26.03 18.43 30.76
N GLN A 595 -24.82 18.37 31.31
CA GLN A 595 -23.84 19.44 31.36
C GLN A 595 -22.69 19.19 30.35
N ASP A 596 -21.44 19.10 30.79
CA ASP A 596 -20.28 18.91 29.90
C ASP A 596 -20.01 17.42 29.59
N LEU A 597 -19.61 17.11 28.35
CA LEU A 597 -19.13 15.80 27.92
C LEU A 597 -17.66 15.91 27.50
N THR A 598 -16.76 15.39 28.32
CA THR A 598 -15.32 15.33 28.07
C THR A 598 -14.89 13.89 27.83
N ILE A 599 -14.23 13.62 26.70
CA ILE A 599 -13.52 12.36 26.44
C ILE A 599 -12.06 12.71 26.16
N ASN A 600 -11.16 12.37 27.08
CA ASN A 600 -9.74 12.68 26.98
C ASN A 600 -8.88 11.43 27.03
N ASN A 601 -8.45 10.95 25.87
CA ASN A 601 -7.61 9.76 25.73
C ASN A 601 -6.10 10.05 25.81
N GLY A 602 -5.70 11.28 26.19
CA GLY A 602 -4.30 11.66 26.32
C GLY A 602 -3.50 11.34 25.05
N ASP A 603 -2.43 10.56 25.19
CA ASP A 603 -1.52 10.20 24.08
C ASP A 603 -2.04 9.09 23.15
N THR A 604 -3.23 8.54 23.42
CA THR A 604 -3.84 7.49 22.61
C THR A 604 -4.88 8.03 21.64
N SER A 605 -5.34 7.22 20.69
CA SER A 605 -6.37 7.63 19.73
C SER A 605 -7.78 7.55 20.32
N LEU A 606 -8.69 8.35 19.79
CA LEU A 606 -10.12 8.30 20.08
C LEU A 606 -10.87 7.82 18.84
N THR A 607 -11.66 6.76 18.99
CA THR A 607 -12.53 6.23 17.93
C THR A 607 -13.99 6.40 18.32
N VAL A 608 -14.76 7.03 17.44
CA VAL A 608 -16.20 7.22 17.55
C VAL A 608 -16.85 6.83 16.23
N GLN A 609 -17.73 5.84 16.23
CA GLN A 609 -18.39 5.35 15.02
C GLN A 609 -19.87 5.09 15.26
N ASN A 610 -20.74 5.50 14.32
CA ASN A 610 -22.20 5.36 14.42
C ASN A 610 -22.74 5.76 15.80
N THR A 611 -22.18 6.82 16.40
CA THR A 611 -22.43 7.16 17.80
C THR A 611 -22.99 8.58 17.92
N THR A 612 -23.97 8.75 18.80
CA THR A 612 -24.48 10.06 19.20
C THR A 612 -23.76 10.53 20.46
N LEU A 613 -23.06 11.67 20.37
CA LEU A 613 -22.47 12.38 21.50
C LEU A 613 -23.24 13.68 21.72
N ASN A 614 -23.87 13.84 22.88
CA ASN A 614 -24.73 14.98 23.17
C ASN A 614 -24.41 15.60 24.53
N ALA A 615 -24.27 16.92 24.59
CA ALA A 615 -24.13 17.71 25.82
C ALA A 615 -25.24 18.77 25.84
N THR A 616 -26.33 18.55 26.58
CA THR A 616 -27.57 19.33 26.38
C THR A 616 -27.44 20.81 26.74
N ALA A 617 -26.70 21.15 27.80
CA ALA A 617 -26.50 22.53 28.25
C ALA A 617 -25.01 22.93 28.39
N GLY A 618 -24.09 21.99 28.17
CA GLY A 618 -22.64 22.20 28.33
C GLY A 618 -21.85 22.05 27.03
N ASN A 619 -20.55 21.84 27.20
CA ASN A 619 -19.54 21.72 26.16
C ASN A 619 -19.28 20.25 25.80
N ILE A 620 -18.79 20.00 24.59
CA ILE A 620 -18.15 18.72 24.24
C ILE A 620 -16.64 18.96 24.04
N SER A 621 -15.81 18.21 24.75
CA SER A 621 -14.35 18.23 24.56
C SER A 621 -13.83 16.83 24.24
N LEU A 622 -13.29 16.64 23.04
CA LEU A 622 -12.71 15.38 22.57
C LEU A 622 -11.19 15.54 22.42
N THR A 623 -10.42 14.69 23.07
CA THR A 623 -8.96 14.68 22.98
C THR A 623 -8.46 13.25 22.75
N GLY A 624 -7.58 13.11 21.76
CA GLY A 624 -6.85 11.88 21.48
C GLY A 624 -5.62 12.24 20.67
N ASN A 625 -4.48 12.47 21.32
CA ASN A 625 -3.32 13.12 20.71
C ASN A 625 -2.73 12.30 19.56
N ALA A 626 -2.86 10.97 19.56
CA ALA A 626 -2.46 10.14 18.42
C ALA A 626 -3.45 10.19 17.23
N GLY A 627 -4.65 10.72 17.45
CA GLY A 627 -5.66 10.95 16.42
C GLY A 627 -7.09 10.81 16.94
N ILE A 628 -8.01 11.56 16.35
CA ILE A 628 -9.46 11.45 16.58
C ILE A 628 -10.11 10.97 15.28
N THR A 629 -10.86 9.87 15.34
CA THR A 629 -11.65 9.36 14.20
C THR A 629 -13.13 9.39 14.55
N LEU A 630 -13.92 10.18 13.82
CA LEU A 630 -15.39 10.17 13.85
C LEU A 630 -15.91 9.66 12.50
N SER A 631 -16.68 8.57 12.50
CA SER A 631 -17.14 7.96 11.24
C SER A 631 -18.58 7.45 11.26
N GLY A 632 -19.11 7.16 10.07
CA GLY A 632 -20.44 6.59 9.90
C GLY A 632 -21.54 7.61 10.19
N ASN A 633 -22.66 7.14 10.76
CA ASN A 633 -23.80 8.01 11.10
C ASN A 633 -23.67 8.65 12.49
N SER A 634 -22.46 9.05 12.87
CA SER A 634 -22.23 9.70 14.16
C SER A 634 -22.82 11.11 14.18
N THR A 635 -23.18 11.61 15.36
CA THR A 635 -23.61 13.00 15.56
C THR A 635 -22.96 13.57 16.81
N VAL A 636 -22.57 14.84 16.77
CA VAL A 636 -21.97 15.55 17.92
C VAL A 636 -22.74 16.84 18.14
N THR A 637 -23.42 16.96 19.28
CA THR A 637 -24.29 18.11 19.57
C THR A 637 -23.99 18.70 20.95
N ALA A 638 -23.78 20.00 21.04
CA ALA A 638 -23.53 20.69 22.31
C ALA A 638 -24.43 21.93 22.48
N GLY A 639 -24.81 22.22 23.73
CA GLY A 639 -25.43 23.49 24.10
C GLY A 639 -24.44 24.67 23.97
N LYS A 640 -23.15 24.42 24.25
CA LYS A 640 -22.04 25.38 24.21
C LYS A 640 -20.92 24.88 23.29
N ASP A 641 -19.64 25.00 23.68
CA ASP A 641 -18.51 24.79 22.79
C ASP A 641 -18.31 23.32 22.42
N ILE A 642 -17.84 23.04 21.21
CA ILE A 642 -17.33 21.73 20.78
C ILE A 642 -15.85 21.91 20.44
N THR A 643 -14.98 21.20 21.15
CA THR A 643 -13.53 21.21 20.92
C THR A 643 -13.03 19.82 20.57
N LEU A 644 -12.35 19.68 19.43
CA LEU A 644 -11.60 18.49 19.05
C LEU A 644 -10.11 18.85 19.02
N ASN A 645 -9.32 18.25 19.90
CA ASN A 645 -7.91 18.60 20.06
C ASN A 645 -6.99 17.38 19.89
N VAL A 646 -6.00 17.50 19.01
CA VAL A 646 -5.02 16.46 18.68
C VAL A 646 -3.63 17.09 18.58
N SER A 647 -2.69 16.69 19.45
CA SER A 647 -1.35 17.28 19.49
C SER A 647 -0.27 16.51 18.73
N ALA A 648 -0.51 15.25 18.34
CA ALA A 648 0.47 14.36 17.71
C ALA A 648 -0.12 13.45 16.60
N GLY A 649 -1.20 13.86 15.95
CA GLY A 649 -1.97 13.05 15.00
C GLY A 649 -2.99 13.86 14.20
N GLY A 650 -3.90 13.18 13.50
CA GLY A 650 -4.95 13.81 12.68
C GLY A 650 -6.35 13.75 13.30
N VAL A 651 -7.20 14.72 12.93
CA VAL A 651 -8.65 14.69 13.12
C VAL A 651 -9.28 14.21 11.81
N ASN A 652 -9.88 13.02 11.82
CA ASN A 652 -10.52 12.41 10.65
C ASN A 652 -12.02 12.25 10.88
N ILE A 653 -12.83 12.98 10.11
CA ILE A 653 -14.29 13.00 10.23
C ILE A 653 -14.90 12.68 8.87
N THR A 654 -15.61 11.55 8.81
CA THR A 654 -16.17 11.04 7.55
C THR A 654 -17.62 10.63 7.75
N GLY A 655 -18.54 11.38 7.13
CA GLY A 655 -19.93 10.99 6.99
C GLY A 655 -20.09 9.81 6.04
N LYS A 656 -21.31 9.25 5.95
CA LYS A 656 -21.56 8.03 5.18
C LYS A 656 -21.58 8.27 3.67
N SER A 657 -22.20 9.38 3.26
CA SER A 657 -22.27 9.82 1.86
C SER A 657 -22.66 11.29 1.80
N ASP A 658 -22.61 11.90 0.62
CA ASP A 658 -23.03 13.30 0.44
C ASP A 658 -24.51 13.55 0.79
N ASN A 659 -25.37 12.53 0.69
CA ASN A 659 -26.78 12.59 1.09
C ASN A 659 -27.02 12.26 2.56
N GLU A 660 -26.02 11.69 3.24
CA GLU A 660 -26.07 11.25 4.65
C GLU A 660 -24.85 11.84 5.38
N ARG A 661 -24.74 13.17 5.33
CA ARG A 661 -23.63 13.91 5.95
C ARG A 661 -23.67 13.80 7.48
N MET A 662 -22.50 13.70 8.09
CA MET A 662 -22.35 13.76 9.55
C MET A 662 -22.65 15.16 10.05
N ASN A 663 -23.38 15.29 11.17
CA ASN A 663 -23.71 16.58 11.77
C ASN A 663 -22.90 16.82 13.06
N ILE A 664 -22.20 17.95 13.10
CA ILE A 664 -21.54 18.50 14.29
C ILE A 664 -22.14 19.88 14.54
N SER A 665 -22.85 20.05 15.66
CA SER A 665 -23.64 21.25 15.89
C SER A 665 -23.54 21.81 17.31
N SER A 666 -23.38 23.13 17.41
CA SER A 666 -23.45 23.88 18.66
C SER A 666 -24.62 24.85 18.66
N THR A 667 -25.36 24.93 19.76
CA THR A 667 -26.53 25.83 19.87
C THR A 667 -26.11 27.30 20.00
N ALA A 668 -25.08 27.60 20.80
CA ALA A 668 -24.64 28.98 21.07
C ALA A 668 -23.13 29.14 21.35
N GLY A 669 -22.34 28.07 21.24
CA GLY A 669 -20.90 28.08 21.48
C GLY A 669 -20.07 27.94 20.20
N ASN A 670 -18.75 27.90 20.34
CA ASN A 670 -17.79 27.78 19.25
C ASN A 670 -17.57 26.30 18.89
N ILE A 671 -17.19 26.03 17.64
CA ILE A 671 -16.70 24.72 17.22
C ILE A 671 -15.25 24.86 16.76
N THR A 672 -14.32 24.22 17.47
CA THR A 672 -12.88 24.32 17.20
C THR A 672 -12.30 22.94 16.94
N PHE A 673 -11.65 22.79 15.79
CA PHE A 673 -10.88 21.61 15.42
C PHE A 673 -9.40 21.99 15.41
N THR A 674 -8.58 21.31 16.21
CA THR A 674 -7.14 21.53 16.29
C THR A 674 -6.41 20.22 16.04
N ALA A 675 -5.51 20.20 15.05
CA ALA A 675 -4.66 19.05 14.75
C ALA A 675 -3.21 19.48 14.51
N ASN A 676 -2.28 18.94 15.29
CA ASN A 676 -0.85 19.02 15.04
C ASN A 676 -0.35 17.61 14.70
N ASN A 677 -0.04 17.37 13.43
CA ASN A 677 0.39 16.06 12.95
C ASN A 677 1.91 16.09 12.64
N PRO A 678 2.76 15.56 13.53
CA PRO A 678 4.21 15.48 13.32
C PRO A 678 4.62 14.30 12.43
N GLY A 679 3.66 13.50 11.95
CA GLY A 679 3.92 12.29 11.17
C GLY A 679 4.61 12.56 9.83
N ALA A 680 5.44 11.62 9.40
CA ALA A 680 6.05 11.59 8.08
C ALA A 680 5.17 10.83 7.08
N GLY A 681 5.28 11.12 5.79
CA GLY A 681 4.49 10.46 4.74
C GLY A 681 3.19 11.21 4.39
N ASP A 682 2.28 10.54 3.68
CA ASP A 682 1.02 11.11 3.16
C ASP A 682 -0.01 11.27 4.29
N VAL A 683 0.25 12.21 5.21
CA VAL A 683 -0.60 12.47 6.38
C VAL A 683 -1.53 13.65 6.17
N THR A 684 -2.68 13.64 6.84
CA THR A 684 -3.59 14.79 6.89
C THR A 684 -3.76 15.26 8.33
N GLY A 685 -3.76 16.57 8.54
CA GLY A 685 -4.01 17.16 9.86
C GLY A 685 -5.51 17.12 10.20
N ILE A 686 -6.34 17.85 9.46
CA ILE A 686 -7.81 17.79 9.58
C ILE A 686 -8.40 17.28 8.27
N ASN A 687 -9.17 16.20 8.31
CA ASN A 687 -9.93 15.68 7.18
C ASN A 687 -11.42 15.72 7.51
N LEU A 688 -12.19 16.50 6.74
CA LEU A 688 -13.65 16.55 6.81
C LEU A 688 -14.22 16.10 5.46
N GLN A 689 -14.99 15.02 5.46
CA GLN A 689 -15.64 14.49 4.26
C GLN A 689 -17.11 14.16 4.51
N PHE A 690 -18.01 14.69 3.70
CA PHE A 690 -19.47 14.58 3.86
C PHE A 690 -19.92 15.04 5.27
N VAL A 691 -19.60 16.29 5.62
CA VAL A 691 -19.83 16.83 6.97
C VAL A 691 -20.60 18.15 6.92
N ASN A 692 -21.55 18.32 7.83
CA ASN A 692 -22.16 19.59 8.20
C ASN A 692 -21.64 20.02 9.57
N VAL A 693 -21.03 21.21 9.64
CA VAL A 693 -20.64 21.86 10.89
C VAL A 693 -21.47 23.12 11.05
N SER A 694 -22.27 23.22 12.11
CA SER A 694 -23.18 24.34 12.32
C SER A 694 -23.12 24.93 13.72
N VAL A 695 -23.19 26.26 13.79
CA VAL A 695 -23.18 27.03 15.05
C VAL A 695 -24.33 28.02 15.05
N GLY A 696 -25.18 27.95 16.09
CA GLY A 696 -26.20 28.95 16.37
C GLY A 696 -25.66 30.17 17.13
N GLY A 697 -26.46 31.23 17.21
CA GLY A 697 -26.07 32.47 17.91
C GLY A 697 -24.82 33.14 17.31
N ASN A 698 -23.97 33.70 18.16
CA ASN A 698 -22.75 34.43 17.77
C ASN A 698 -21.47 33.57 17.81
N GLY A 699 -21.59 32.24 17.92
CA GLY A 699 -20.43 31.35 17.98
C GLY A 699 -19.68 31.27 16.64
N ARG A 700 -18.40 30.89 16.70
CA ARG A 700 -17.49 30.80 15.56
C ARG A 700 -17.10 29.36 15.24
N ILE A 701 -16.65 29.11 14.00
CA ILE A 701 -16.05 27.83 13.58
C ILE A 701 -14.55 28.06 13.31
N GLU A 702 -13.69 27.24 13.90
CA GLU A 702 -12.23 27.33 13.77
C GLU A 702 -11.63 25.99 13.34
N LEU A 703 -10.91 25.98 12.22
CA LEU A 703 -10.10 24.84 11.76
C LEU A 703 -8.62 25.21 11.85
N ASN A 704 -7.88 24.60 12.76
CA ASN A 704 -6.47 24.89 13.01
C ASN A 704 -5.63 23.63 12.78
N SER A 705 -4.77 23.63 11.77
CA SER A 705 -3.96 22.47 11.42
C SER A 705 -2.50 22.82 11.20
N THR A 706 -1.61 21.93 11.65
CA THR A 706 -0.17 22.03 11.40
C THR A 706 0.42 20.66 11.09
N VAL A 707 1.11 20.53 9.96
CA VAL A 707 1.71 19.29 9.46
C VAL A 707 3.17 19.54 9.06
N HIS A 708 4.09 19.31 10.00
CA HIS A 708 5.50 19.74 9.89
C HIS A 708 6.45 18.77 9.18
N ASN A 709 6.16 17.47 9.18
CA ASN A 709 7.07 16.44 8.62
C ASN A 709 6.41 15.63 7.50
N GLY A 710 5.20 16.03 7.09
CA GLY A 710 4.47 15.34 6.04
C GLY A 710 5.26 15.24 4.74
N SER A 711 4.94 14.22 3.96
CA SER A 711 5.38 14.14 2.58
C SER A 711 4.81 15.32 1.79
N LEU A 712 5.26 15.39 0.57
CA LEU A 712 4.80 16.32 -0.45
C LEU A 712 3.32 16.17 -0.83
N ARG A 713 2.69 15.04 -0.47
CA ARG A 713 1.25 14.78 -0.65
C ARG A 713 0.43 15.04 0.61
N ALA A 714 1.09 15.43 1.70
CA ALA A 714 0.43 15.71 2.96
C ALA A 714 -0.48 16.94 2.85
N LYS A 715 -1.58 16.91 3.60
CA LYS A 715 -2.57 17.98 3.63
C LYS A 715 -2.69 18.56 5.03
N GLY A 716 -2.61 19.88 5.17
CA GLY A 716 -2.95 20.53 6.43
C GLY A 716 -4.42 20.27 6.75
N ILE A 717 -5.30 20.71 5.86
CA ILE A 717 -6.74 20.54 5.95
C ILE A 717 -7.27 20.03 4.61
N ALA A 718 -8.08 18.98 4.64
CA ALA A 718 -8.82 18.45 3.51
C ALA A 718 -10.32 18.59 3.77
N LEU A 719 -11.03 19.25 2.84
CA LEU A 719 -12.47 19.47 2.87
C LEU A 719 -13.07 18.92 1.57
N ASP A 720 -13.95 17.92 1.68
CA ASP A 720 -14.65 17.31 0.54
C ASP A 720 -16.14 17.18 0.84
N SER A 721 -16.97 17.92 0.10
CA SER A 721 -18.42 17.98 0.33
C SER A 721 -18.76 18.42 1.77
N VAL A 722 -18.31 19.62 2.14
CA VAL A 722 -18.38 20.15 3.52
C VAL A 722 -19.20 21.43 3.57
N ASN A 723 -20.12 21.51 4.53
CA ASN A 723 -20.83 22.74 4.88
C ASN A 723 -20.33 23.26 6.24
N LEU A 724 -19.91 24.53 6.29
CA LEU A 724 -19.59 25.25 7.52
C LEU A 724 -20.57 26.43 7.65
N THR A 725 -21.37 26.47 8.72
CA THR A 725 -22.42 27.48 8.89
C THR A 725 -22.41 28.10 10.28
N THR A 726 -22.38 29.44 10.36
CA THR A 726 -22.53 30.19 11.63
C THR A 726 -23.72 31.15 11.56
N GLY A 727 -24.44 31.32 12.68
CA GLY A 727 -25.55 32.28 12.79
C GLY A 727 -25.10 33.75 12.85
N GLY A 728 -23.97 34.02 13.49
CA GLY A 728 -23.48 35.39 13.74
C GLY A 728 -21.97 35.55 13.91
N GLY A 729 -21.20 34.48 14.11
CA GLY A 729 -19.75 34.54 14.30
C GLY A 729 -18.94 34.23 13.04
N ASN A 730 -17.62 34.27 13.16
CA ASN A 730 -16.68 34.05 12.05
C ASN A 730 -16.47 32.58 11.71
N VAL A 731 -16.03 32.32 10.48
CA VAL A 731 -15.39 31.05 10.10
C VAL A 731 -13.92 31.31 9.82
N SER A 732 -13.04 30.67 10.59
CA SER A 732 -11.59 30.85 10.50
C SER A 732 -10.89 29.52 10.17
N VAL A 733 -10.00 29.54 9.19
CA VAL A 733 -9.21 28.38 8.77
C VAL A 733 -7.73 28.75 8.78
N THR A 734 -6.96 28.09 9.63
CA THR A 734 -5.50 28.26 9.72
C THR A 734 -4.82 26.93 9.44
N ALA A 735 -3.99 26.86 8.39
CA ALA A 735 -3.32 25.61 8.01
C ALA A 735 -1.85 25.82 7.66
N VAL A 736 -0.98 24.99 8.22
CA VAL A 736 0.44 24.92 7.85
C VAL A 736 0.76 23.49 7.43
N SER A 737 1.40 23.31 6.27
CA SER A 737 1.76 21.99 5.75
C SER A 737 3.04 22.03 4.93
N ASN A 738 3.83 20.96 4.98
CA ASN A 738 4.94 20.72 4.03
C ASN A 738 4.47 20.30 2.62
N GLY A 739 3.17 20.11 2.42
CA GLY A 739 2.54 19.93 1.11
C GLY A 739 1.45 20.98 0.91
N THR A 740 0.26 20.54 0.52
CA THR A 740 -0.93 21.42 0.42
C THR A 740 -1.40 21.80 1.82
N ALA A 741 -1.54 23.10 2.10
CA ALA A 741 -2.09 23.58 3.37
C ALA A 741 -3.60 23.35 3.43
N VAL A 742 -4.36 23.74 2.40
CA VAL A 742 -5.81 23.48 2.32
C VAL A 742 -6.20 22.94 0.94
N TYR A 743 -6.88 21.81 0.92
CA TYR A 743 -7.54 21.29 -0.27
C TYR A 743 -9.05 21.26 -0.05
N GLY A 744 -9.79 22.07 -0.80
CA GLY A 744 -11.25 22.14 -0.76
C GLY A 744 -11.90 21.70 -2.07
N LYS A 745 -12.90 20.83 -1.98
CA LYS A 745 -13.79 20.47 -3.08
C LYS A 745 -15.24 20.52 -2.58
N GLU A 746 -16.10 21.21 -3.33
CA GLU A 746 -17.54 21.31 -3.01
C GLU A 746 -17.75 21.83 -1.57
N VAL A 747 -16.99 22.86 -1.22
CA VAL A 747 -17.04 23.49 0.11
C VAL A 747 -18.04 24.64 0.08
N VAL A 748 -18.96 24.64 1.03
CA VAL A 748 -19.91 25.74 1.24
C VAL A 748 -19.65 26.34 2.63
N ILE A 749 -19.25 27.60 2.67
CA ILE A 749 -19.07 28.34 3.92
C ILE A 749 -20.09 29.47 3.97
N THR A 750 -20.91 29.50 5.01
CA THR A 750 -21.88 30.56 5.29
C THR A 750 -21.60 31.14 6.67
N SER A 751 -21.05 32.35 6.71
CA SER A 751 -20.66 33.05 7.93
C SER A 751 -21.61 34.20 8.26
N GLY A 752 -22.07 34.29 9.50
CA GLY A 752 -22.85 35.42 10.00
C GLY A 752 -22.06 36.73 10.16
N ASP A 753 -20.72 36.66 10.14
CA ASP A 753 -19.80 37.80 10.19
C ASP A 753 -18.83 37.77 9.00
N SER A 754 -17.64 37.19 9.16
CA SER A 754 -16.56 37.17 8.16
C SER A 754 -16.01 35.75 7.96
N ILE A 755 -15.32 35.53 6.83
CA ILE A 755 -14.57 34.30 6.52
C ILE A 755 -13.09 34.66 6.43
N ASN A 756 -12.24 34.00 7.21
CA ASN A 756 -10.80 34.27 7.25
C ASN A 756 -10.02 32.95 7.04
N VAL A 757 -9.23 32.88 5.97
CA VAL A 757 -8.40 31.71 5.66
C VAL A 757 -6.94 32.13 5.53
N THR A 758 -6.08 31.60 6.40
CA THR A 758 -4.65 31.91 6.45
C THR A 758 -3.84 30.63 6.37
N THR A 759 -2.99 30.51 5.35
CA THR A 759 -2.37 29.22 5.04
C THR A 759 -0.91 29.34 4.64
N SER A 760 -0.07 28.39 5.09
CA SER A 760 1.33 28.27 4.70
C SER A 760 1.63 26.87 4.16
N GLY A 761 2.00 26.76 2.89
CA GLY A 761 2.37 25.49 2.25
C GLY A 761 3.86 25.38 1.91
N LYS A 762 4.28 24.21 1.42
CA LYS A 762 5.62 24.00 0.80
C LYS A 762 5.49 23.21 -0.51
N SER A 763 6.23 23.63 -1.54
CA SER A 763 6.15 23.14 -2.91
C SER A 763 7.16 22.07 -3.29
N SER A 764 6.71 21.13 -4.13
CA SER A 764 7.53 20.04 -4.65
C SER A 764 6.97 19.33 -5.91
N GLY A 765 6.25 20.02 -6.79
CA GLY A 765 5.97 19.50 -8.15
C GLY A 765 4.75 18.59 -8.36
N TYR A 766 3.95 18.28 -7.34
CA TYR A 766 2.72 17.46 -7.47
C TYR A 766 1.42 18.15 -7.00
N SER A 767 1.52 19.37 -6.44
CA SER A 767 0.39 20.08 -5.84
C SER A 767 -0.09 21.22 -6.75
N TYR A 768 -1.41 21.35 -6.90
CA TYR A 768 -2.03 22.41 -7.69
C TYR A 768 -1.93 23.78 -7.02
N ALA A 769 -2.18 23.87 -5.70
CA ALA A 769 -1.88 25.09 -4.96
C ALA A 769 -1.58 24.85 -3.49
N SER A 770 -1.06 25.88 -2.79
CA SER A 770 -0.83 25.82 -1.34
C SER A 770 -2.18 25.77 -0.63
N SER A 771 -3.12 26.55 -1.16
CA SER A 771 -4.53 26.48 -0.83
C SER A 771 -5.36 26.50 -2.10
N ASN A 772 -6.14 25.46 -2.34
CA ASN A 772 -7.03 25.38 -3.50
C ASN A 772 -8.46 25.05 -3.13
N PHE A 773 -9.41 25.66 -3.84
CA PHE A 773 -10.84 25.37 -3.72
C PHE A 773 -11.44 25.12 -5.10
N VAL A 774 -12.24 24.07 -5.21
CA VAL A 774 -12.91 23.67 -6.45
C VAL A 774 -14.42 23.63 -6.24
N ASN A 775 -15.19 24.24 -7.15
CA ASN A 775 -16.65 24.23 -7.12
C ASN A 775 -17.23 24.65 -5.76
N SER A 776 -16.74 25.75 -5.20
CA SER A 776 -17.01 26.15 -3.80
C SER A 776 -17.78 27.46 -3.70
N SER A 777 -18.50 27.67 -2.61
CA SER A 777 -19.27 28.89 -2.37
C SER A 777 -19.00 29.46 -0.98
N PHE A 778 -18.74 30.76 -0.93
CA PHE A 778 -18.40 31.50 0.28
C PHE A 778 -19.37 32.66 0.43
N THR A 779 -20.13 32.69 1.52
CA THR A 779 -21.06 33.76 1.87
C THR A 779 -20.73 34.30 3.25
N ALA A 780 -20.51 35.60 3.36
CA ALA A 780 -20.25 36.30 4.61
C ALA A 780 -21.04 37.61 4.64
N LYS A 781 -21.45 38.05 5.83
CA LYS A 781 -22.13 39.34 5.99
C LYS A 781 -21.19 40.52 5.75
N ASN A 782 -19.96 40.42 6.25
CA ASN A 782 -18.94 41.44 6.18
C ASN A 782 -17.91 41.06 5.11
N ASN A 783 -16.80 40.44 5.50
CA ASN A 783 -15.63 40.26 4.63
C ASN A 783 -15.29 38.79 4.38
N ILE A 784 -14.74 38.52 3.21
CA ILE A 784 -14.09 37.26 2.87
C ILE A 784 -12.61 37.53 2.61
N SER A 785 -11.72 36.88 3.36
CA SER A 785 -10.27 37.04 3.21
C SER A 785 -9.58 35.69 3.12
N PHE A 786 -8.81 35.50 2.05
CA PHE A 786 -7.91 34.37 1.86
C PHE A 786 -6.48 34.89 1.72
N THR A 787 -5.56 34.35 2.51
CA THR A 787 -4.14 34.69 2.46
C THR A 787 -3.32 33.40 2.47
N ALA A 788 -2.61 33.15 1.38
CA ALA A 788 -1.79 31.97 1.22
C ALA A 788 -0.33 32.34 0.95
N THR A 789 0.58 31.70 1.66
CA THR A 789 2.03 31.83 1.44
C THR A 789 2.63 30.46 1.21
N ASP A 790 3.62 30.36 0.36
CA ASP A 790 4.35 29.12 0.16
C ASP A 790 5.84 29.32 -0.15
N LYS A 791 6.57 28.22 0.05
CA LYS A 791 8.02 28.11 -0.13
C LYS A 791 8.32 26.91 -1.01
N GLU A 792 9.14 27.08 -2.03
CA GLU A 792 9.51 25.97 -2.90
C GLU A 792 10.80 25.25 -2.47
N ASP A 793 10.93 23.97 -2.79
CA ASP A 793 12.24 23.31 -2.91
C ASP A 793 12.73 23.44 -4.37
N ALA A 794 14.06 23.60 -4.55
CA ALA A 794 14.63 23.87 -5.88
C ALA A 794 14.20 22.86 -6.96
N GLY A 795 13.73 23.36 -8.11
CA GLY A 795 13.40 22.57 -9.30
C GLY A 795 12.05 21.85 -9.28
N LYS A 796 11.12 22.19 -8.38
CA LYS A 796 9.82 21.51 -8.29
C LYS A 796 8.65 22.49 -8.03
N PRO A 797 8.09 23.12 -9.10
CA PRO A 797 7.14 24.22 -8.96
C PRO A 797 5.75 23.78 -8.47
N MET A 798 5.03 24.66 -7.77
CA MET A 798 3.60 24.54 -7.44
C MET A 798 2.78 25.42 -8.36
N GLN A 799 1.61 24.97 -8.85
CA GLN A 799 0.91 25.81 -9.84
C GLN A 799 0.41 27.13 -9.25
N ALA A 800 -0.01 27.19 -7.98
CA ALA A 800 -0.40 28.45 -7.33
C ALA A 800 -0.18 28.52 -5.80
N ALA A 801 -0.10 29.72 -5.21
CA ALA A 801 -0.12 29.86 -3.75
C ALA A 801 -1.58 29.79 -3.30
N LEU A 802 -2.45 30.56 -3.95
CA LEU A 802 -3.90 30.53 -3.75
C LEU A 802 -4.61 30.24 -5.08
N GLY A 803 -5.49 29.23 -5.11
CA GLY A 803 -6.21 28.83 -6.31
C GLY A 803 -7.71 28.64 -6.10
N PHE A 804 -8.53 29.22 -6.97
CA PHE A 804 -9.96 28.95 -7.08
C PHE A 804 -10.27 28.43 -8.47
N TYR A 805 -10.91 27.27 -8.56
CA TYR A 805 -11.13 26.56 -9.81
C TYR A 805 -12.59 26.14 -10.02
N GLY A 806 -13.03 26.16 -11.28
CA GLY A 806 -14.39 25.76 -11.65
C GLY A 806 -15.42 26.83 -11.31
N ASN A 807 -16.57 26.44 -10.76
CA ASN A 807 -17.64 27.37 -10.40
C ASN A 807 -17.46 27.84 -8.96
N THR A 808 -16.99 29.07 -8.75
CA THR A 808 -16.77 29.62 -7.41
C THR A 808 -17.53 30.91 -7.22
N ALA A 809 -18.19 31.05 -6.07
CA ALA A 809 -18.95 32.25 -5.72
C ALA A 809 -18.50 32.84 -4.39
N PHE A 810 -18.35 34.16 -4.36
CA PHE A 810 -18.07 34.98 -3.18
C PHE A 810 -19.21 35.98 -3.00
N ASN A 811 -19.83 35.99 -1.83
CA ASN A 811 -20.91 36.91 -1.49
C ASN A 811 -20.61 37.59 -0.17
N ALA A 812 -20.12 38.83 -0.24
CA ALA A 812 -19.64 39.62 0.90
C ALA A 812 -19.48 41.09 0.47
N THR A 813 -19.31 42.01 1.43
CA THR A 813 -19.02 43.42 1.10
C THR A 813 -17.68 43.52 0.38
N ASP A 814 -16.64 42.94 0.98
CA ASP A 814 -15.28 42.91 0.41
C ASP A 814 -14.76 41.46 0.34
N THR A 815 -14.18 41.10 -0.80
CA THR A 815 -13.45 39.85 -1.02
C THR A 815 -11.99 40.14 -1.28
N VAL A 816 -11.10 39.67 -0.41
CA VAL A 816 -9.65 39.90 -0.45
C VAL A 816 -8.92 38.57 -0.65
N LEU A 817 -8.17 38.44 -1.74
CA LEU A 817 -7.44 37.23 -2.11
C LEU A 817 -5.94 37.55 -2.21
N LYS A 818 -5.12 36.95 -1.36
CA LYS A 818 -3.66 37.18 -1.33
C LYS A 818 -2.89 35.89 -1.49
N GLY A 819 -1.90 35.88 -2.38
CA GLY A 819 -1.08 34.70 -2.67
C GLY A 819 0.38 35.09 -2.91
N HIS A 820 1.29 34.62 -2.06
CA HIS A 820 2.70 34.99 -2.12
C HIS A 820 3.62 33.77 -2.14
N HIS A 821 4.34 33.58 -3.25
CA HIS A 821 5.40 32.56 -3.40
C HIS A 821 6.77 33.11 -3.01
N THR A 822 7.51 32.34 -2.23
CA THR A 822 8.86 32.73 -1.74
C THR A 822 9.90 31.61 -1.93
N ASN A 823 10.59 31.53 -3.09
CA ASN A 823 11.93 30.94 -3.27
C ASN A 823 12.45 31.11 -4.73
N PRO A 824 13.73 31.50 -5.01
CA PRO A 824 14.20 31.82 -6.38
C PRO A 824 14.74 30.63 -7.22
N GLY A 825 14.41 29.40 -6.86
CA GLY A 825 15.24 28.23 -7.16
C GLY A 825 14.93 27.44 -8.44
N GLY A 826 15.05 28.05 -9.62
CA GLY A 826 15.28 27.33 -10.89
C GLY A 826 14.20 27.47 -11.95
N VAL A 827 14.64 27.64 -13.20
CA VAL A 827 13.82 27.68 -14.42
C VAL A 827 13.23 26.29 -14.73
N GLY A 828 12.08 25.97 -14.12
CA GLY A 828 11.27 24.80 -14.48
C GLY A 828 10.27 25.10 -15.62
N ASN A 829 9.78 24.06 -16.30
CA ASN A 829 8.81 24.16 -17.41
C ASN A 829 7.41 24.70 -17.03
N PHE A 830 7.12 24.87 -15.74
CA PHE A 830 5.85 25.41 -15.22
C PHE A 830 6.19 26.47 -14.17
N GLY A 831 5.87 27.74 -14.41
CA GLY A 831 6.09 28.80 -13.43
C GLY A 831 4.98 28.83 -12.37
N SER A 832 5.31 29.19 -11.14
CA SER A 832 4.37 29.23 -10.02
C SER A 832 3.48 30.48 -10.05
N ILE A 833 2.22 30.39 -9.63
CA ILE A 833 1.26 31.53 -9.68
C ILE A 833 0.97 32.08 -8.27
N GLY A 834 1.00 33.39 -8.05
CA GLY A 834 0.58 33.96 -6.76
C GLY A 834 -0.88 33.66 -6.46
N VAL A 835 -1.79 34.21 -7.25
CA VAL A 835 -3.23 33.92 -7.18
C VAL A 835 -3.76 33.43 -8.52
N ALA A 836 -4.44 32.28 -8.54
CA ALA A 836 -5.08 31.70 -9.72
C ALA A 836 -6.61 31.69 -9.59
N LEU A 837 -7.30 32.31 -10.54
CA LEU A 837 -8.75 32.28 -10.71
C LEU A 837 -9.07 31.58 -12.04
N GLY A 838 -9.26 30.26 -12.02
CA GLY A 838 -9.17 29.43 -13.23
C GLY A 838 -10.32 28.46 -13.47
N ALA A 839 -10.32 27.85 -14.65
CA ALA A 839 -11.15 26.68 -14.94
C ALA A 839 -10.57 25.42 -14.26
N ASN A 840 -11.44 24.45 -13.97
CA ASN A 840 -10.98 23.12 -13.53
C ASN A 840 -10.55 22.29 -14.76
N ALA A 841 -9.48 21.51 -14.63
CA ALA A 841 -8.94 20.69 -15.71
C ALA A 841 -10.01 19.72 -16.25
N GLY A 842 -10.36 19.84 -17.53
CA GLY A 842 -11.35 18.99 -18.21
C GLY A 842 -12.81 19.47 -18.15
N SER A 843 -13.10 20.55 -17.43
CA SER A 843 -14.38 21.29 -17.54
C SER A 843 -14.20 22.52 -18.44
N GLY A 844 -15.25 23.00 -19.10
CA GLY A 844 -15.19 24.22 -19.93
C GLY A 844 -14.78 25.48 -19.16
N THR A 845 -15.07 26.68 -19.68
CA THR A 845 -14.76 27.93 -18.97
C THR A 845 -15.42 27.95 -17.58
N GLY A 846 -14.61 28.02 -16.52
CA GLY A 846 -15.10 28.18 -15.14
C GLY A 846 -15.78 29.54 -14.94
N ASN A 847 -16.52 29.72 -13.85
CA ASN A 847 -17.18 30.99 -13.51
C ASN A 847 -16.85 31.43 -12.08
N ILE A 848 -16.29 32.63 -11.95
CA ILE A 848 -16.00 33.30 -10.69
C ILE A 848 -17.00 34.44 -10.51
N VAL A 849 -17.87 34.34 -9.52
CA VAL A 849 -18.87 35.36 -9.21
C VAL A 849 -18.52 36.04 -7.89
N VAL A 850 -18.39 37.35 -7.88
CA VAL A 850 -18.15 38.17 -6.69
C VAL A 850 -19.28 39.18 -6.55
N ASN A 851 -20.16 38.94 -5.59
CA ASN A 851 -21.23 39.85 -5.21
C ASN A 851 -20.72 40.83 -4.15
N GLY A 852 -19.87 41.78 -4.56
CA GLY A 852 -19.17 42.72 -3.69
C GLY A 852 -17.96 43.33 -4.38
N ASN A 853 -17.07 43.96 -3.60
CA ASN A 853 -15.77 44.41 -4.06
C ASN A 853 -14.77 43.25 -4.11
N LEU A 854 -13.85 43.28 -5.07
CA LEU A 854 -12.78 42.29 -5.23
C LEU A 854 -11.40 42.95 -5.14
N SER A 855 -10.56 42.47 -4.22
CA SER A 855 -9.14 42.81 -4.14
C SER A 855 -8.30 41.54 -4.29
N VAL A 856 -7.36 41.53 -5.23
CA VAL A 856 -6.44 40.41 -5.47
C VAL A 856 -5.00 40.93 -5.40
N ASP A 857 -4.15 40.27 -4.63
CA ASP A 857 -2.74 40.61 -4.49
C ASP A 857 -1.90 39.33 -4.61
N GLY A 858 -1.24 39.16 -5.75
CA GLY A 858 -0.45 37.98 -6.07
C GLY A 858 1.00 38.32 -6.35
N SER A 859 1.95 37.64 -5.72
CA SER A 859 3.37 37.85 -5.99
C SER A 859 4.15 36.55 -6.11
N VAL A 860 5.09 36.50 -7.05
CA VAL A 860 6.00 35.37 -7.27
C VAL A 860 7.43 35.83 -7.50
N MET A 861 8.38 35.05 -7.02
CA MET A 861 9.82 35.32 -7.15
C MET A 861 10.49 34.49 -8.26
N ASP A 862 9.71 33.81 -9.10
CA ASP A 862 10.16 32.89 -10.14
C ASP A 862 9.67 33.30 -11.55
N SER A 863 9.45 32.34 -12.46
CA SER A 863 9.00 32.56 -13.84
C SER A 863 7.50 32.48 -14.08
N GLY A 864 6.70 32.23 -13.06
CA GLY A 864 5.24 32.21 -13.22
C GLY A 864 4.60 33.59 -13.07
N ALA A 865 3.27 33.63 -12.99
CA ALA A 865 2.54 34.89 -12.97
C ALA A 865 2.17 35.34 -11.54
N GLY A 866 2.24 36.64 -11.25
CA GLY A 866 1.74 37.17 -9.98
C GLY A 866 0.26 36.85 -9.77
N VAL A 867 -0.58 37.19 -10.75
CA VAL A 867 -2.00 36.82 -10.78
C VAL A 867 -2.37 36.26 -12.15
N THR A 868 -3.10 35.15 -12.17
CA THR A 868 -3.70 34.56 -13.38
C THR A 868 -5.22 34.53 -13.28
N VAL A 869 -5.91 35.07 -14.28
CA VAL A 869 -7.36 34.95 -14.45
C VAL A 869 -7.65 34.18 -15.74
N GLY A 870 -8.13 32.95 -15.58
CA GLY A 870 -8.40 31.99 -16.66
C GLY A 870 -9.83 31.45 -16.65
N ALA A 871 -10.77 32.16 -16.03
CA ALA A 871 -12.20 31.83 -15.94
C ALA A 871 -13.04 33.06 -16.31
N ASN A 872 -14.33 32.85 -16.64
CA ASN A 872 -15.27 33.96 -16.71
C ASN A 872 -15.38 34.58 -15.32
N MET A 873 -15.43 35.90 -15.24
CA MET A 873 -15.47 36.61 -13.98
C MET A 873 -16.56 37.67 -14.01
N THR A 874 -17.40 37.71 -12.98
CA THR A 874 -18.41 38.76 -12.79
C THR A 874 -18.25 39.34 -11.40
N VAL A 875 -18.01 40.65 -11.32
CA VAL A 875 -17.87 41.41 -10.08
C VAL A 875 -18.92 42.52 -10.06
N SER A 876 -19.76 42.55 -9.02
CA SER A 876 -20.80 43.58 -8.88
C SER A 876 -20.28 44.90 -8.32
N GLY A 877 -19.19 44.89 -7.54
CA GLY A 877 -18.54 46.07 -6.96
C GLY A 877 -17.30 46.51 -7.74
N THR A 878 -16.40 47.20 -7.03
CA THR A 878 -15.10 47.65 -7.58
C THR A 878 -14.06 46.53 -7.57
N THR A 879 -13.12 46.55 -8.52
CA THR A 879 -12.03 45.55 -8.63
C THR A 879 -10.64 46.20 -8.50
N ASP A 880 -9.78 45.64 -7.66
CA ASP A 880 -8.35 45.99 -7.55
C ASP A 880 -7.50 44.72 -7.66
N ILE A 881 -6.84 44.49 -8.80
CA ILE A 881 -5.96 43.32 -9.02
C ILE A 881 -4.51 43.79 -9.13
N LYS A 882 -3.64 43.27 -8.27
CA LYS A 882 -2.21 43.56 -8.23
C LYS A 882 -1.42 42.27 -8.38
N GLY A 883 -0.50 42.27 -9.35
CA GLY A 883 0.33 41.11 -9.65
C GLY A 883 1.80 41.51 -9.78
N HIS A 884 2.69 40.82 -9.06
CA HIS A 884 4.13 40.99 -9.18
C HIS A 884 4.80 39.67 -9.55
N SER A 885 5.77 39.72 -10.46
CA SER A 885 6.55 38.56 -10.88
C SER A 885 8.00 38.95 -11.14
N ALA A 886 8.97 38.12 -10.75
CA ALA A 886 10.37 38.37 -11.08
C ALA A 886 10.64 38.21 -12.60
N THR A 887 10.24 37.09 -13.21
CA THR A 887 10.60 36.82 -14.62
C THR A 887 9.42 36.45 -15.54
N GLY A 888 8.28 36.06 -14.98
CA GLY A 888 7.03 35.83 -15.69
C GLY A 888 6.16 37.09 -15.82
N LYS A 889 4.83 36.90 -15.84
CA LYS A 889 3.86 37.98 -16.07
C LYS A 889 3.41 38.59 -14.73
N GLY A 890 3.33 39.91 -14.60
CA GLY A 890 2.76 40.51 -13.38
C GLY A 890 1.29 40.09 -13.20
N VAL A 891 0.45 40.42 -14.17
CA VAL A 891 -0.94 39.94 -14.29
C VAL A 891 -1.13 39.29 -15.66
N SER A 892 -1.78 38.12 -15.71
CA SER A 892 -2.07 37.38 -16.94
C SER A 892 -3.55 37.01 -17.04
N PHE A 893 -4.23 37.55 -18.05
CA PHE A 893 -5.53 37.04 -18.47
C PHE A 893 -5.31 35.97 -19.54
N THR A 894 -5.20 34.72 -19.10
CA THR A 894 -4.96 33.56 -19.96
C THR A 894 -5.57 32.32 -19.31
N THR A 895 -6.05 31.38 -20.11
CA THR A 895 -6.44 30.06 -19.57
C THR A 895 -5.19 29.23 -19.27
N SER A 896 -5.25 28.34 -18.28
CA SER A 896 -4.16 27.40 -17.95
C SER A 896 -3.85 26.37 -19.05
N MET A 897 -4.62 26.36 -20.15
CA MET A 897 -4.42 25.50 -21.32
C MET A 897 -3.80 26.31 -22.46
N ASP A 898 -2.55 26.76 -22.31
CA ASP A 898 -1.79 27.41 -23.41
C ASP A 898 -1.56 26.47 -24.63
N TYR A 899 -1.98 25.20 -24.52
CA TYR A 899 -1.97 24.19 -25.58
C TYR A 899 -3.34 23.95 -26.27
N ALA A 900 -4.39 24.71 -25.94
CA ALA A 900 -5.68 24.54 -26.59
C ALA A 900 -5.62 25.02 -28.07
N PRO A 901 -5.95 24.17 -29.06
CA PRO A 901 -5.91 24.54 -30.47
C PRO A 901 -7.06 25.46 -30.91
N THR A 902 -8.03 25.71 -30.03
CA THR A 902 -9.25 26.50 -30.29
C THR A 902 -9.25 27.79 -29.47
N PRO A 903 -9.66 28.93 -30.05
CA PRO A 903 -9.74 30.17 -29.30
C PRO A 903 -10.68 30.08 -28.09
N VAL A 904 -10.25 30.55 -26.92
CA VAL A 904 -11.11 30.68 -25.73
C VAL A 904 -11.48 32.14 -25.50
N ASN A 905 -12.78 32.43 -25.47
CA ASN A 905 -13.28 33.75 -25.13
C ASN A 905 -13.57 33.81 -23.62
N LEU A 906 -12.88 34.69 -22.90
CA LEU A 906 -13.19 34.98 -21.50
C LEU A 906 -13.98 36.29 -21.42
N THR A 907 -15.05 36.28 -20.63
CA THR A 907 -15.82 37.49 -20.33
C THR A 907 -15.56 37.90 -18.89
N ILE A 908 -15.10 39.15 -18.72
CA ILE A 908 -14.82 39.76 -17.43
C ILE A 908 -15.73 40.97 -17.29
N ASN A 909 -16.76 40.86 -16.45
CA ASN A 909 -17.72 41.92 -16.20
C ASN A 909 -17.42 42.57 -14.84
N ILE A 910 -17.00 43.84 -14.84
CA ILE A 910 -16.66 44.60 -13.64
C ILE A 910 -17.62 45.78 -13.51
N SER A 911 -18.69 45.58 -12.75
CA SER A 911 -19.79 46.56 -12.72
C SER A 911 -19.35 47.90 -12.14
N GLY A 912 -18.53 47.93 -11.08
CA GLY A 912 -18.12 49.15 -10.37
C GLY A 912 -16.85 49.85 -10.89
N GLY A 913 -16.23 49.36 -11.97
CA GLY A 913 -14.90 49.85 -12.41
C GLY A 913 -13.76 49.41 -11.50
N GLY A 914 -12.56 49.96 -11.69
CA GLY A 914 -11.41 49.60 -10.86
C GLY A 914 -10.03 49.75 -11.51
N SER A 915 -9.06 49.05 -10.93
CA SER A 915 -7.65 49.06 -11.35
C SER A 915 -7.08 47.65 -11.44
N ILE A 916 -6.34 47.37 -12.51
CA ILE A 916 -5.60 46.11 -12.69
C ILE A 916 -4.15 46.50 -12.98
N SER A 917 -3.22 46.10 -12.11
CA SER A 917 -1.82 46.50 -12.18
C SER A 917 -0.89 45.30 -12.11
N GLY A 918 -0.12 45.09 -13.17
CA GLY A 918 0.91 44.06 -13.24
C GLY A 918 2.31 44.64 -13.29
N THR A 919 3.24 44.11 -12.50
CA THR A 919 4.65 44.48 -12.50
C THR A 919 5.49 43.24 -12.72
N SER A 920 6.41 43.27 -13.66
CA SER A 920 7.39 42.22 -13.87
C SER A 920 8.80 42.79 -13.90
N ASP A 921 9.79 42.09 -13.34
CA ASP A 921 11.17 42.58 -13.47
C ASP A 921 11.64 42.36 -14.91
N THR A 922 11.60 41.14 -15.45
CA THR A 922 12.10 40.86 -16.82
C THR A 922 11.05 40.42 -17.84
N GLY A 923 9.84 40.06 -17.41
CA GLY A 923 8.73 39.62 -18.26
C GLY A 923 7.67 40.70 -18.51
N ILE A 924 6.49 40.32 -18.99
CA ILE A 924 5.41 41.26 -19.32
C ILE A 924 4.76 41.78 -18.01
N GLY A 925 4.56 43.08 -17.88
CA GLY A 925 3.86 43.66 -16.73
C GLY A 925 2.42 43.16 -16.63
N LEU A 926 1.61 43.46 -17.65
CA LEU A 926 0.22 43.00 -17.78
C LEU A 926 -0.02 42.42 -19.17
N LEU A 927 -0.50 41.18 -19.23
CA LEU A 927 -0.92 40.52 -20.46
C LEU A 927 -2.44 40.35 -20.49
N ASN A 928 -3.09 40.94 -21.49
CA ASN A 928 -4.51 40.75 -21.75
C ASN A 928 -4.72 39.92 -23.03
N GLY A 929 -4.70 38.60 -22.86
CA GLY A 929 -4.94 37.65 -23.94
C GLY A 929 -3.68 37.17 -24.62
N ASN A 930 -3.90 36.31 -25.62
CA ASN A 930 -2.89 35.87 -26.56
C ASN A 930 -3.57 35.58 -27.90
N LYS A 931 -2.82 35.16 -28.93
CA LYS A 931 -3.36 34.81 -30.25
C LYS A 931 -4.53 33.80 -30.23
N ASN A 932 -4.67 33.02 -29.16
CA ASN A 932 -5.71 32.02 -28.94
C ASN A 932 -6.74 32.44 -27.86
N ASN A 933 -6.61 33.58 -27.20
CA ASN A 933 -7.48 33.99 -26.10
C ASN A 933 -7.94 35.44 -26.27
N VAL A 934 -9.23 35.64 -26.57
CA VAL A 934 -9.83 36.98 -26.63
C VAL A 934 -10.53 37.26 -25.30
N ILE A 935 -10.06 38.26 -24.56
CA ILE A 935 -10.65 38.64 -23.27
C ILE A 935 -11.43 39.93 -23.42
N ASN A 936 -12.76 39.81 -23.29
CA ASN A 936 -13.67 40.95 -23.24
C ASN A 936 -13.81 41.41 -21.80
N ILE A 937 -13.11 42.49 -21.43
CA ILE A 937 -13.34 43.18 -20.16
C ILE A 937 -14.38 44.27 -20.40
N THR A 938 -15.53 44.19 -19.72
CA THR A 938 -16.57 45.20 -19.76
C THR A 938 -16.78 45.82 -18.39
N THR A 939 -16.98 47.14 -18.34
CA THR A 939 -17.38 47.84 -17.12
C THR A 939 -18.85 48.23 -17.14
N GLY A 940 -19.42 48.49 -15.95
CA GLY A 940 -20.72 49.15 -15.85
C GLY A 940 -20.67 50.56 -16.48
N THR A 941 -21.81 51.01 -16.99
CA THR A 941 -21.95 52.33 -17.65
C THR A 941 -21.48 53.46 -16.72
N GLY A 942 -20.57 54.31 -17.20
CA GLY A 942 -20.03 55.45 -16.44
C GLY A 942 -18.88 55.13 -15.47
N ASN A 943 -18.42 53.88 -15.39
CA ASN A 943 -17.32 53.49 -14.51
C ASN A 943 -16.00 53.33 -15.27
N ALA A 944 -14.92 53.91 -14.73
CA ALA A 944 -13.59 53.86 -15.31
C ALA A 944 -12.84 52.56 -14.97
N LEU A 945 -11.99 52.11 -15.89
CA LEU A 945 -11.07 50.99 -15.69
C LEU A 945 -9.65 51.42 -16.09
N THR A 946 -8.70 51.19 -15.19
CA THR A 946 -7.28 51.41 -15.47
C THR A 946 -6.52 50.09 -15.55
N LEU A 947 -5.84 49.85 -16.66
CA LEU A 947 -4.89 48.75 -16.84
C LEU A 947 -3.47 49.33 -16.76
N THR A 948 -2.66 48.87 -15.80
CA THR A 948 -1.28 49.34 -15.62
C THR A 948 -0.31 48.16 -15.74
N GLY A 949 0.77 48.34 -16.49
CA GLY A 949 1.77 47.31 -16.70
C GLY A 949 3.17 47.90 -16.67
N ASN A 950 4.01 47.40 -15.76
CA ASN A 950 5.39 47.85 -15.60
C ASN A 950 6.35 46.68 -15.86
N SER A 951 7.40 46.93 -16.63
CA SER A 951 8.46 45.95 -16.95
C SER A 951 9.83 46.63 -17.02
N THR A 952 10.93 45.96 -16.66
CA THR A 952 12.26 46.55 -16.87
C THR A 952 12.83 46.26 -18.26
N SER A 953 12.54 45.09 -18.86
CA SER A 953 13.15 44.67 -20.13
C SER A 953 12.20 44.15 -21.21
N SER A 954 10.96 43.78 -20.87
CA SER A 954 9.91 43.31 -21.82
C SER A 954 8.77 44.34 -21.92
N THR A 955 7.58 43.94 -22.39
CA THR A 955 6.43 44.84 -22.57
C THR A 955 5.78 45.24 -21.25
N GLY A 956 5.45 46.52 -21.07
CA GLY A 956 4.68 47.00 -19.92
C GLY A 956 3.26 46.42 -19.93
N VAL A 957 2.44 46.79 -20.92
CA VAL A 957 1.11 46.19 -21.17
C VAL A 957 1.05 45.60 -22.58
N GLN A 958 0.61 44.35 -22.72
CA GLN A 958 0.35 43.71 -24.01
C GLN A 958 -1.13 43.38 -24.16
N LEU A 959 -1.74 43.81 -25.27
CA LEU A 959 -3.16 43.63 -25.59
C LEU A 959 -3.30 42.81 -26.89
N ASP A 960 -3.52 41.50 -26.76
CA ASP A 960 -3.62 40.59 -27.91
C ASP A 960 -5.09 40.31 -28.33
N GLY A 961 -6.07 41.08 -27.84
CA GLY A 961 -7.50 40.86 -28.09
C GLY A 961 -8.39 42.11 -27.95
N THR A 962 -9.72 41.92 -28.00
CA THR A 962 -10.72 43.01 -27.89
C THR A 962 -10.90 43.48 -26.44
N VAL A 963 -10.67 44.76 -26.15
CA VAL A 963 -11.01 45.35 -24.84
C VAL A 963 -12.11 46.40 -25.05
N ASN A 964 -13.30 46.15 -24.50
CA ASN A 964 -14.47 46.97 -24.76
C ASN A 964 -15.06 47.54 -23.46
N ALA A 965 -14.75 48.80 -23.14
CA ALA A 965 -15.44 49.51 -22.08
C ALA A 965 -16.83 49.97 -22.58
N ALA A 966 -17.90 49.38 -22.06
CA ALA A 966 -19.26 49.51 -22.56
C ALA A 966 -19.95 50.87 -22.23
N GLN A 967 -19.21 51.99 -22.24
CA GLN A 967 -19.55 53.41 -21.94
C GLN A 967 -18.84 54.02 -20.70
N GLY A 968 -17.57 53.68 -20.44
CA GLY A 968 -16.72 54.33 -19.44
C GLY A 968 -15.29 54.54 -19.97
N ASP A 969 -14.49 55.39 -19.32
CA ASP A 969 -13.11 55.66 -19.75
C ASP A 969 -12.21 54.45 -19.48
N LEU A 970 -11.64 53.86 -20.54
CA LEU A 970 -10.57 52.86 -20.44
C LEU A 970 -9.21 53.57 -20.50
N THR A 971 -8.41 53.44 -19.45
CA THR A 971 -7.02 53.93 -19.45
C THR A 971 -6.04 52.75 -19.44
N VAL A 972 -5.08 52.75 -20.37
CA VAL A 972 -4.02 51.73 -20.45
C VAL A 972 -2.67 52.41 -20.26
N ASN A 973 -1.97 52.11 -19.16
CA ASN A 973 -0.68 52.69 -18.81
C ASN A 973 0.41 51.62 -18.84
N GLY A 974 1.31 51.68 -19.81
CA GLY A 974 2.42 50.74 -19.93
C GLY A 974 3.77 51.45 -19.79
N SER A 975 4.66 50.89 -18.97
CA SER A 975 6.01 51.39 -18.81
C SER A 975 7.02 50.26 -18.99
N SER A 976 8.06 50.51 -19.78
CA SER A 976 9.19 49.61 -19.96
C SER A 976 10.54 50.34 -19.86
N GLY A 977 11.58 49.67 -19.35
CA GLY A 977 12.96 50.16 -19.50
C GLY A 977 13.42 50.03 -20.94
N ASN A 978 13.67 48.79 -21.39
CA ASN A 978 14.23 48.51 -22.73
C ASN A 978 13.24 47.94 -23.75
N GLY A 979 12.04 47.52 -23.33
CA GLY A 979 11.01 46.95 -24.20
C GLY A 979 9.92 47.95 -24.61
N THR A 980 8.77 47.46 -25.07
CA THR A 980 7.62 48.30 -25.45
C THR A 980 6.84 48.76 -24.22
N GLY A 981 6.46 50.04 -24.13
CA GLY A 981 5.58 50.52 -23.05
C GLY A 981 4.21 49.84 -23.12
N VAL A 982 3.46 50.07 -24.19
CA VAL A 982 2.21 49.35 -24.51
C VAL A 982 2.30 48.72 -25.89
N ASP A 983 2.09 47.42 -26.00
CA ASP A 983 1.87 46.73 -27.27
C ASP A 983 0.38 46.53 -27.50
N ALA A 984 -0.19 47.29 -28.44
CA ALA A 984 -1.60 47.24 -28.81
C ALA A 984 -1.83 46.41 -30.09
N SER A 985 -0.89 45.55 -30.47
CA SER A 985 -1.01 44.72 -31.69
C SER A 985 -2.23 43.80 -31.65
N GLY A 986 -3.10 43.89 -32.65
CA GLY A 986 -4.35 43.12 -32.72
C GLY A 986 -5.46 43.65 -31.81
N ALA A 987 -5.25 44.78 -31.13
CA ALA A 987 -6.24 45.32 -30.20
C ALA A 987 -7.45 45.92 -30.94
N SER A 988 -8.63 45.68 -30.38
CA SER A 988 -9.86 46.39 -30.73
C SER A 988 -10.32 47.18 -29.51
N LEU A 989 -10.23 48.51 -29.59
CA LEU A 989 -10.45 49.42 -28.46
C LEU A 989 -11.48 50.51 -28.82
N ASN A 990 -12.31 50.89 -27.86
CA ASN A 990 -13.33 51.93 -28.00
C ASN A 990 -13.27 52.87 -26.78
N ASN A 991 -13.26 54.18 -27.01
CA ASN A 991 -13.22 55.23 -25.97
C ASN A 991 -12.10 54.99 -24.94
N ALA A 992 -10.87 54.85 -25.42
CA ALA A 992 -9.73 54.52 -24.59
C ALA A 992 -8.62 55.57 -24.68
N THR A 993 -7.82 55.69 -23.62
CA THR A 993 -6.56 56.43 -23.65
C THR A 993 -5.41 55.48 -23.33
N ILE A 994 -4.42 55.39 -24.21
CA ILE A 994 -3.22 54.58 -24.06
C ILE A 994 -2.04 55.51 -23.75
N HIS A 995 -1.31 55.23 -22.68
CA HIS A 995 -0.04 55.86 -22.34
C HIS A 995 1.06 54.80 -22.30
N GLY A 996 1.96 54.83 -23.27
CA GLY A 996 3.10 53.94 -23.33
C GLY A 996 4.41 54.71 -23.17
N ASN A 997 5.22 54.31 -22.20
CA ASN A 997 6.51 54.93 -21.91
C ASN A 997 7.62 53.89 -22.02
N SER A 998 8.67 54.18 -22.80
CA SER A 998 9.87 53.34 -22.86
C SER A 998 11.15 54.18 -22.71
N THR A 999 12.26 53.62 -22.23
CA THR A 999 13.55 54.36 -22.24
C THR A 999 14.22 54.24 -23.59
N SER A 1000 14.33 53.03 -24.15
CA SER A 1000 15.01 52.79 -25.44
C SER A 1000 14.19 52.02 -26.47
N GLY A 1001 13.03 51.46 -26.10
CA GLY A 1001 12.11 50.77 -27.01
C GLY A 1001 10.98 51.68 -27.51
N ALA A 1002 9.92 51.06 -28.05
CA ALA A 1002 8.72 51.77 -28.48
C ALA A 1002 7.89 52.22 -27.25
N GLY A 1003 7.44 53.47 -27.21
CA GLY A 1003 6.49 53.93 -26.21
C GLY A 1003 5.17 53.15 -26.34
N VAL A 1004 4.56 53.20 -27.53
CA VAL A 1004 3.44 52.33 -27.92
C VAL A 1004 3.75 51.64 -29.26
N ASN A 1005 3.44 50.35 -29.40
CA ASN A 1005 3.41 49.66 -30.68
C ASN A 1005 1.95 49.40 -31.11
N VAL A 1006 1.64 49.61 -32.39
CA VAL A 1006 0.32 49.41 -32.98
C VAL A 1006 0.46 48.61 -34.27
N SER A 1007 -0.28 47.52 -34.38
CA SER A 1007 -0.23 46.62 -35.55
C SER A 1007 -1.56 45.89 -35.69
N GLU A 1008 -2.11 45.77 -36.90
CA GLU A 1008 -3.41 45.11 -37.17
C GLU A 1008 -4.54 45.47 -36.17
N SER A 1009 -4.64 46.75 -35.82
CA SER A 1009 -5.50 47.25 -34.74
C SER A 1009 -6.72 48.02 -35.26
N THR A 1010 -7.84 47.93 -34.54
CA THR A 1010 -9.04 48.75 -34.80
C THR A 1010 -9.31 49.65 -33.60
N LEU A 1011 -9.19 50.97 -33.79
CA LEU A 1011 -9.33 51.95 -32.72
C LEU A 1011 -10.52 52.89 -33.00
N ASN A 1012 -11.42 53.04 -32.03
CA ASN A 1012 -12.56 53.96 -32.10
C ASN A 1012 -12.50 55.00 -30.99
N ASN A 1013 -12.33 56.28 -31.34
CA ASN A 1013 -12.18 57.38 -30.37
C ASN A 1013 -11.08 57.10 -29.33
N VAL A 1014 -9.93 56.59 -29.79
CA VAL A 1014 -8.80 56.25 -28.91
C VAL A 1014 -7.74 57.34 -29.01
N THR A 1015 -7.20 57.75 -27.87
CA THR A 1015 -5.98 58.57 -27.84
C THR A 1015 -4.79 57.68 -27.50
N VAL A 1016 -3.81 57.60 -28.38
CA VAL A 1016 -2.58 56.82 -28.21
C VAL A 1016 -1.43 57.78 -27.94
N ASN A 1017 -0.86 57.74 -26.73
CA ASN A 1017 0.25 58.59 -26.31
C ASN A 1017 1.48 57.71 -26.04
N GLY A 1018 2.46 57.74 -26.94
CA GLY A 1018 3.71 57.01 -26.81
C GLY A 1018 4.90 57.95 -26.59
N SER A 1019 5.67 57.71 -25.53
CA SER A 1019 6.86 58.48 -25.20
C SER A 1019 8.08 57.58 -25.07
N THR A 1020 9.21 58.04 -25.59
CA THR A 1020 10.50 57.35 -25.47
C THR A 1020 11.66 58.33 -25.25
N ALA A 1021 12.74 57.88 -24.61
CA ALA A 1021 13.95 58.71 -24.56
C ALA A 1021 14.75 58.60 -25.87
N ASN A 1022 15.06 57.38 -26.31
CA ASN A 1022 15.93 57.15 -27.48
C ASN A 1022 15.37 56.17 -28.54
N GLY A 1023 14.19 55.59 -28.34
CA GLY A 1023 13.55 54.64 -29.27
C GLY A 1023 12.52 55.31 -30.20
N THR A 1024 11.37 54.66 -30.42
CA THR A 1024 10.23 55.24 -31.15
C THR A 1024 9.11 55.64 -30.17
N GLY A 1025 8.53 56.85 -30.27
CA GLY A 1025 7.41 57.26 -29.42
C GLY A 1025 6.19 56.37 -29.65
N VAL A 1026 5.66 56.36 -30.88
CA VAL A 1026 4.67 55.36 -31.34
C VAL A 1026 5.16 54.66 -32.60
N ASP A 1027 5.18 53.33 -32.61
CA ASP A 1027 5.57 52.51 -33.74
C ASP A 1027 4.33 51.86 -34.38
N ILE A 1028 4.06 52.15 -35.66
CA ILE A 1028 2.93 51.61 -36.42
C ILE A 1028 3.49 50.60 -37.43
N THR A 1029 3.62 49.35 -36.99
CA THR A 1029 4.29 48.28 -37.74
C THR A 1029 3.35 47.53 -38.70
N GLY A 1030 2.04 47.62 -38.50
CA GLY A 1030 1.00 46.98 -39.33
C GLY A 1030 -0.22 47.88 -39.51
N ASN A 1031 -1.34 47.34 -40.01
CA ASN A 1031 -2.51 48.17 -40.33
C ASN A 1031 -3.15 48.80 -39.07
N LEU A 1032 -3.44 50.10 -39.12
CA LEU A 1032 -4.26 50.79 -38.13
C LEU A 1032 -5.55 51.29 -38.80
N THR A 1033 -6.69 50.79 -38.34
CA THR A 1033 -8.02 51.25 -38.78
C THR A 1033 -8.65 52.11 -37.69
N SER A 1034 -8.77 53.41 -37.93
CA SER A 1034 -9.56 54.31 -37.09
C SER A 1034 -11.01 54.33 -37.57
N THR A 1035 -11.94 53.95 -36.70
CA THR A 1035 -13.39 53.98 -36.99
C THR A 1035 -14.11 55.20 -36.38
N GLY A 1036 -13.37 56.04 -35.66
CA GLY A 1036 -13.82 57.30 -35.04
C GLY A 1036 -12.71 58.36 -35.02
N SER A 1037 -12.70 59.25 -34.01
CA SER A 1037 -11.67 60.30 -33.87
C SER A 1037 -10.42 59.82 -33.13
N THR A 1038 -9.71 58.84 -33.67
CA THR A 1038 -8.45 58.35 -33.07
C THR A 1038 -7.31 59.32 -33.30
N THR A 1039 -6.54 59.61 -32.24
CA THR A 1039 -5.34 60.46 -32.30
C THR A 1039 -4.14 59.65 -31.81
N VAL A 1040 -3.07 59.61 -32.60
CA VAL A 1040 -1.78 59.00 -32.26
C VAL A 1040 -0.76 60.10 -32.00
N ASN A 1041 -0.16 60.12 -30.82
CA ASN A 1041 0.83 61.10 -30.38
C ASN A 1041 2.10 60.37 -29.96
N GLY A 1042 3.13 60.45 -30.79
CA GLY A 1042 4.45 59.89 -30.50
C GLY A 1042 5.47 60.97 -30.16
N ASN A 1043 6.21 60.80 -29.07
CA ASN A 1043 7.18 61.75 -28.57
C ASN A 1043 8.52 61.07 -28.25
N ALA A 1044 9.61 61.51 -28.89
CA ALA A 1044 10.97 61.09 -28.56
C ALA A 1044 11.77 62.27 -27.99
N THR A 1045 12.22 62.16 -26.74
CA THR A 1045 12.92 63.29 -26.08
C THR A 1045 14.40 63.40 -26.47
N GLY A 1046 14.99 62.36 -27.08
CA GLY A 1046 16.37 62.30 -27.57
C GLY A 1046 16.46 62.16 -29.10
N MET A 1047 17.32 61.26 -29.59
CA MET A 1047 17.59 61.06 -31.04
C MET A 1047 16.59 60.13 -31.76
N GLY A 1048 15.59 59.62 -31.04
CA GLY A 1048 14.59 58.68 -31.56
C GLY A 1048 13.53 59.31 -32.47
N SER A 1049 12.67 58.47 -33.07
CA SER A 1049 11.53 58.93 -33.88
C SER A 1049 10.32 59.22 -33.01
N GLY A 1050 9.61 60.32 -33.24
CA GLY A 1050 8.33 60.61 -32.60
C GLY A 1050 7.31 59.52 -32.95
N VAL A 1051 7.01 59.35 -34.24
CA VAL A 1051 6.25 58.20 -34.77
C VAL A 1051 7.06 57.51 -35.88
N ASP A 1052 7.09 56.19 -35.91
CA ASP A 1052 7.54 55.39 -37.07
C ASP A 1052 6.33 54.70 -37.72
N LEU A 1053 6.27 54.75 -39.04
CA LEU A 1053 5.09 54.38 -39.83
C LEU A 1053 5.49 53.43 -40.96
N ALA A 1054 5.26 52.14 -40.73
CA ALA A 1054 5.53 51.09 -41.70
C ALA A 1054 4.26 50.42 -42.26
N GLY A 1055 3.12 50.53 -41.57
CA GLY A 1055 1.82 49.98 -41.97
C GLY A 1055 0.83 51.00 -42.55
N ASN A 1056 -0.32 50.50 -43.06
CA ASN A 1056 -1.37 51.35 -43.60
C ASN A 1056 -2.20 52.00 -42.47
N VAL A 1057 -2.65 53.24 -42.67
CA VAL A 1057 -3.52 53.94 -41.71
C VAL A 1057 -4.76 54.48 -42.41
N THR A 1058 -5.92 54.22 -41.82
CA THR A 1058 -7.21 54.72 -42.32
C THR A 1058 -7.87 55.57 -41.24
N GLY A 1059 -8.12 56.85 -41.54
CA GLY A 1059 -8.75 57.81 -40.64
C GLY A 1059 -7.89 58.26 -39.45
N GLY A 1060 -8.22 59.41 -38.87
CA GLY A 1060 -7.60 59.92 -37.63
C GLY A 1060 -6.42 60.87 -37.84
N THR A 1061 -5.67 61.11 -36.77
CA THR A 1061 -4.52 62.03 -36.75
C THR A 1061 -3.29 61.34 -36.17
N VAL A 1062 -2.14 61.52 -36.82
CA VAL A 1062 -0.83 61.02 -36.39
C VAL A 1062 0.10 62.20 -36.15
N ASN A 1063 0.46 62.44 -34.90
CA ASN A 1063 1.35 63.49 -34.46
C ASN A 1063 2.65 62.87 -33.95
N GLY A 1064 3.77 63.19 -34.57
CA GLY A 1064 5.10 62.79 -34.14
C GLY A 1064 5.94 63.99 -33.74
N SER A 1065 6.58 63.92 -32.58
CA SER A 1065 7.47 64.94 -32.05
C SER A 1065 8.81 64.33 -31.66
N SER A 1066 9.92 64.94 -32.05
CA SER A 1066 11.25 64.54 -31.61
C SER A 1066 12.12 65.75 -31.26
N THR A 1067 13.05 65.63 -30.30
CA THR A 1067 14.02 66.71 -30.05
C THR A 1067 15.06 66.74 -31.18
N ASP A 1068 15.82 65.64 -31.34
CA ASP A 1068 16.96 65.58 -32.25
C ASP A 1068 16.82 64.53 -33.36
N GLY A 1069 15.80 63.68 -33.29
CA GLY A 1069 15.48 62.69 -34.33
C GLY A 1069 14.35 63.14 -35.26
N THR A 1070 13.67 62.17 -35.87
CA THR A 1070 12.59 62.43 -36.84
C THR A 1070 11.25 62.63 -36.13
N GLY A 1071 10.47 63.64 -36.50
CA GLY A 1071 9.11 63.82 -35.98
C GLY A 1071 8.21 62.64 -36.35
N VAL A 1072 7.97 62.41 -37.64
CA VAL A 1072 7.34 61.19 -38.18
C VAL A 1072 8.23 60.56 -39.26
N ASN A 1073 8.59 59.30 -39.11
CA ASN A 1073 9.35 58.53 -40.09
C ASN A 1073 8.40 57.58 -40.84
N VAL A 1074 8.34 57.67 -42.17
CA VAL A 1074 7.59 56.73 -43.02
C VAL A 1074 8.60 55.74 -43.62
N SER A 1075 8.86 54.67 -42.87
CA SER A 1075 9.90 53.68 -43.16
C SER A 1075 9.43 52.55 -44.08
N GLY A 1076 8.14 52.20 -44.05
CA GLY A 1076 7.54 51.14 -44.87
C GLY A 1076 6.74 51.64 -46.06
N ASN A 1077 6.33 50.72 -46.93
CA ASN A 1077 5.41 51.03 -48.03
C ASN A 1077 3.99 51.17 -47.46
N SER A 1078 3.49 52.39 -47.37
CA SER A 1078 2.28 52.70 -46.62
C SER A 1078 1.20 53.36 -47.49
N THR A 1079 -0.05 53.03 -47.21
CA THR A 1079 -1.24 53.71 -47.74
C THR A 1079 -1.92 54.46 -46.63
N LEU A 1080 -2.12 55.77 -46.80
CA LEU A 1080 -2.80 56.63 -45.84
C LEU A 1080 -4.09 57.16 -46.44
N THR A 1081 -5.23 56.81 -45.84
CA THR A 1081 -6.56 57.21 -46.32
C THR A 1081 -7.25 58.10 -45.29
N ASP A 1082 -7.53 59.35 -45.65
CA ASP A 1082 -8.15 60.35 -44.76
C ASP A 1082 -7.39 60.57 -43.42
N VAL A 1083 -6.06 60.60 -43.48
CA VAL A 1083 -5.18 60.76 -42.30
C VAL A 1083 -4.53 62.13 -42.31
N THR A 1084 -4.48 62.80 -41.14
CA THR A 1084 -3.62 63.98 -40.94
C THR A 1084 -2.33 63.55 -40.26
N VAL A 1085 -1.18 63.79 -40.87
CA VAL A 1085 0.16 63.47 -40.32
C VAL A 1085 0.90 64.77 -40.00
N ASN A 1086 1.35 64.95 -38.76
CA ASN A 1086 2.10 66.12 -38.30
C ASN A 1086 3.41 65.68 -37.64
N GLY A 1087 4.54 65.93 -38.30
CA GLY A 1087 5.87 65.68 -37.75
C GLY A 1087 6.54 66.97 -37.30
N ASN A 1088 6.98 67.04 -36.05
CA ASN A 1088 7.62 68.20 -35.46
C ASN A 1088 8.98 67.80 -34.88
N THR A 1089 10.02 68.60 -35.10
CA THR A 1089 11.33 68.36 -34.49
C THR A 1089 12.09 69.65 -34.21
N THR A 1090 12.99 69.61 -33.22
CA THR A 1090 13.85 70.77 -32.92
C THR A 1090 15.06 70.80 -33.85
N SER A 1091 15.77 69.69 -34.04
CA SER A 1091 17.00 69.67 -34.84
C SER A 1091 17.06 68.63 -35.97
N GLY A 1092 16.19 67.61 -35.97
CA GLY A 1092 16.14 66.55 -36.99
C GLY A 1092 15.19 66.83 -38.17
N THR A 1093 14.64 65.78 -38.79
CA THR A 1093 13.66 65.91 -39.89
C THR A 1093 12.21 65.90 -39.38
N GLY A 1094 11.37 66.85 -39.79
CA GLY A 1094 9.97 66.95 -39.37
C GLY A 1094 9.18 65.70 -39.77
N VAL A 1095 9.06 65.43 -41.07
CA VAL A 1095 8.57 64.14 -41.61
C VAL A 1095 9.61 63.58 -42.57
N ASP A 1096 10.10 62.36 -42.36
CA ASP A 1096 11.01 61.69 -43.30
C ASP A 1096 10.30 60.55 -44.03
N ILE A 1097 10.41 60.50 -45.36
CA ILE A 1097 9.74 59.51 -46.21
C ILE A 1097 10.81 58.70 -46.93
N SER A 1098 11.09 57.51 -46.40
CA SER A 1098 12.08 56.58 -46.96
C SER A 1098 11.44 55.37 -47.65
N GLY A 1099 10.20 55.02 -47.30
CA GLY A 1099 9.36 54.06 -48.03
C GLY A 1099 8.52 54.69 -49.16
N ASN A 1100 7.76 53.87 -49.91
CA ASN A 1100 6.77 54.40 -50.86
C ASN A 1100 5.46 54.73 -50.15
N LEU A 1101 4.92 55.92 -50.40
CA LEU A 1101 3.72 56.44 -49.75
C LEU A 1101 2.61 56.71 -50.75
N THR A 1102 1.45 56.10 -50.54
CA THR A 1102 0.23 56.38 -51.33
C THR A 1102 -0.79 57.07 -50.45
N ASN A 1103 -1.09 58.33 -50.74
CA ASN A 1103 -2.09 59.10 -50.03
C ASN A 1103 -3.42 59.03 -50.81
N GLN A 1104 -4.50 58.70 -50.11
CA GLN A 1104 -5.87 58.64 -50.63
C GLN A 1104 -6.80 59.53 -49.80
N GLY A 1105 -7.90 59.98 -50.40
CA GLY A 1105 -8.86 60.87 -49.73
C GLY A 1105 -8.25 62.23 -49.38
N ASN A 1106 -8.58 62.77 -48.20
CA ASN A 1106 -8.14 64.08 -47.72
C ASN A 1106 -6.80 64.06 -46.95
N THR A 1107 -5.94 63.08 -47.21
CA THR A 1107 -4.68 62.90 -46.47
C THR A 1107 -3.74 64.10 -46.63
N THR A 1108 -3.27 64.64 -45.50
CA THR A 1108 -2.35 65.78 -45.42
C THR A 1108 -1.15 65.42 -44.55
N ILE A 1109 0.05 65.75 -45.02
CA ILE A 1109 1.31 65.50 -44.31
C ILE A 1109 2.02 66.82 -44.10
N THR A 1110 2.30 67.17 -42.85
CA THR A 1110 2.99 68.40 -42.46
C THR A 1110 4.23 68.07 -41.65
N GLY A 1111 5.40 68.51 -42.12
CA GLY A 1111 6.66 68.38 -41.42
C GLY A 1111 7.24 69.74 -41.03
N ASN A 1112 7.52 69.93 -39.75
CA ASN A 1112 8.08 71.15 -39.17
C ASN A 1112 9.41 70.82 -38.48
N SER A 1113 10.47 71.57 -38.80
CA SER A 1113 11.78 71.42 -38.15
C SER A 1113 12.37 72.78 -37.72
N GLY A 1114 13.07 72.81 -36.58
CA GLY A 1114 13.88 73.97 -36.20
C GLY A 1114 15.11 74.10 -37.10
N SER A 1115 16.03 73.13 -37.08
CA SER A 1115 17.28 73.22 -37.87
C SER A 1115 17.48 72.19 -38.97
N GLY A 1116 16.69 71.12 -39.02
CA GLY A 1116 16.75 70.09 -40.06
C GLY A 1116 15.69 70.26 -41.16
N ALA A 1117 15.41 69.20 -41.91
CA ALA A 1117 14.45 69.26 -43.01
C ALA A 1117 13.01 69.32 -42.48
N GLY A 1118 12.14 70.17 -43.05
CA GLY A 1118 10.70 70.13 -42.79
C GLY A 1118 10.14 68.77 -43.22
N VAL A 1119 10.33 68.42 -44.49
CA VAL A 1119 10.10 67.06 -45.03
C VAL A 1119 11.35 66.52 -45.71
N GLY A 1120 11.78 65.31 -45.35
CA GLY A 1120 12.78 64.52 -46.06
C GLY A 1120 12.13 63.52 -47.01
N LEU A 1121 12.68 63.34 -48.21
CA LEU A 1121 12.13 62.46 -49.24
C LEU A 1121 13.23 61.63 -49.90
N ASN A 1122 13.13 60.30 -49.78
CA ASN A 1122 14.00 59.29 -50.39
C ASN A 1122 13.16 58.10 -50.95
N GLY A 1123 11.95 58.39 -51.45
CA GLY A 1123 10.97 57.39 -51.88
C GLY A 1123 9.95 57.96 -52.88
N THR A 1124 8.95 57.16 -53.26
CA THR A 1124 7.85 57.62 -54.13
C THR A 1124 6.65 58.05 -53.29
N VAL A 1125 6.14 59.27 -53.51
CA VAL A 1125 4.86 59.73 -52.93
C VAL A 1125 3.85 59.92 -54.04
N THR A 1126 2.65 59.36 -53.87
CA THR A 1126 1.53 59.48 -54.83
C THR A 1126 0.30 60.06 -54.14
N GLY A 1127 -0.29 61.12 -54.69
CA GLY A 1127 -1.50 61.75 -54.16
C GLY A 1127 -1.28 62.60 -52.88
N GLY A 1128 -2.29 63.39 -52.51
CA GLY A 1128 -2.35 64.13 -51.24
C GLY A 1128 -1.54 65.43 -51.20
N SER A 1129 -1.44 66.04 -50.02
CA SER A 1129 -0.69 67.28 -49.79
C SER A 1129 0.51 67.06 -48.85
N LEU A 1130 1.64 67.67 -49.22
CA LEU A 1130 2.90 67.63 -48.48
C LEU A 1130 3.33 69.07 -48.13
N VAL A 1131 3.38 69.37 -46.83
CA VAL A 1131 3.73 70.70 -46.32
C VAL A 1131 5.03 70.60 -45.52
N GLY A 1132 6.11 71.25 -45.97
CA GLY A 1132 7.42 71.20 -45.32
C GLY A 1132 7.90 72.56 -44.85
N ASN A 1133 7.99 72.76 -43.54
CA ASN A 1133 8.45 74.01 -42.94
C ASN A 1133 9.73 73.79 -42.15
N SER A 1134 10.72 74.65 -42.34
CA SER A 1134 11.93 74.67 -41.49
C SER A 1134 12.27 76.08 -41.02
N VAL A 1135 12.90 76.24 -39.85
CA VAL A 1135 13.44 77.55 -39.45
C VAL A 1135 14.77 77.80 -40.15
N SER A 1136 15.76 76.92 -40.01
CA SER A 1136 17.09 77.10 -40.62
C SER A 1136 17.56 76.01 -41.58
N GLY A 1137 16.86 74.88 -41.69
CA GLY A 1137 17.14 73.81 -42.65
C GLY A 1137 16.26 73.88 -43.91
N PRO A 1138 16.28 72.87 -44.80
CA PRO A 1138 15.41 72.85 -45.98
C PRO A 1138 13.93 72.64 -45.62
N GLY A 1139 13.00 73.32 -46.29
CA GLY A 1139 11.56 73.02 -46.17
C GLY A 1139 11.21 71.62 -46.69
N LEU A 1140 11.68 71.27 -47.90
CA LEU A 1140 11.66 69.93 -48.49
C LEU A 1140 13.09 69.51 -48.92
N TYR A 1141 13.55 68.36 -48.46
CA TYR A 1141 14.85 67.79 -48.84
C TYR A 1141 14.70 66.48 -49.61
N VAL A 1142 15.00 66.51 -50.90
CA VAL A 1142 14.89 65.36 -51.79
C VAL A 1142 16.25 64.70 -52.00
N THR A 1143 16.35 63.43 -51.65
CA THR A 1143 17.54 62.58 -51.86
C THR A 1143 17.16 61.35 -52.68
N GLY A 1144 18.15 60.62 -53.21
CA GLY A 1144 17.92 59.42 -54.02
C GLY A 1144 17.12 59.64 -55.31
N ASN A 1145 16.54 58.57 -55.87
CA ASN A 1145 15.66 58.61 -57.06
C ASN A 1145 14.19 58.79 -56.67
N SER A 1146 13.90 59.81 -55.86
CA SER A 1146 12.55 60.07 -55.37
C SER A 1146 11.60 60.56 -56.46
N THR A 1147 10.31 60.17 -56.38
CA THR A 1147 9.27 60.62 -57.32
C THR A 1147 8.03 61.14 -56.60
N LEU A 1148 7.41 62.19 -57.14
CA LEU A 1148 6.17 62.78 -56.63
C LEU A 1148 5.12 62.72 -57.75
N ASN A 1149 4.05 61.96 -57.56
CA ASN A 1149 3.01 61.73 -58.57
C ASN A 1149 1.67 62.29 -58.07
N GLY A 1150 1.25 63.43 -58.61
CA GLY A 1150 -0.04 64.06 -58.23
C GLY A 1150 -0.09 64.52 -56.76
N VAL A 1151 1.03 65.06 -56.25
CA VAL A 1151 1.17 65.54 -54.86
C VAL A 1151 1.22 67.07 -54.84
N ASP A 1152 0.42 67.70 -53.99
CA ASP A 1152 0.43 69.15 -53.77
C ASP A 1152 1.50 69.50 -52.71
N VAL A 1153 2.64 70.05 -53.15
CA VAL A 1153 3.77 70.40 -52.28
C VAL A 1153 3.76 71.87 -51.92
N THR A 1154 3.85 72.19 -50.63
CA THR A 1154 4.09 73.54 -50.10
C THR A 1154 5.30 73.51 -49.18
N ASP A 1155 6.41 74.14 -49.54
CA ASP A 1155 7.61 74.19 -48.70
C ASP A 1155 8.06 75.60 -48.37
N SER A 1156 8.57 75.79 -47.16
CA SER A 1156 9.06 77.08 -46.69
C SER A 1156 10.23 76.90 -45.72
N SER A 1157 11.18 77.82 -45.77
CA SER A 1157 12.25 77.93 -44.77
C SER A 1157 12.52 79.39 -44.45
N GLN A 1158 12.77 79.72 -43.18
CA GLN A 1158 13.02 81.12 -42.77
C GLN A 1158 14.43 81.57 -43.16
N SER A 1159 15.45 80.74 -42.94
CA SER A 1159 16.85 81.03 -43.27
C SER A 1159 17.59 79.96 -44.07
N GLY A 1160 16.97 78.80 -44.33
CA GLY A 1160 17.47 77.75 -45.22
C GLY A 1160 16.77 77.77 -46.60
N PRO A 1161 17.07 76.82 -47.51
CA PRO A 1161 16.37 76.74 -48.80
C PRO A 1161 14.93 76.22 -48.63
N GLY A 1162 14.00 76.66 -49.49
CA GLY A 1162 12.66 76.05 -49.57
C GLY A 1162 12.76 74.57 -49.94
N THR A 1163 13.23 74.27 -51.15
CA THR A 1163 13.58 72.91 -51.58
C THR A 1163 15.10 72.73 -51.70
N GLN A 1164 15.64 71.64 -51.17
CA GLN A 1164 17.01 71.17 -51.40
C GLN A 1164 16.97 69.81 -52.09
N LYS A 1165 17.84 69.57 -53.09
CA LYS A 1165 17.90 68.28 -53.81
C LYS A 1165 19.34 67.77 -53.87
N ASP A 1166 19.55 66.53 -53.42
CA ASP A 1166 20.83 65.84 -53.58
C ASP A 1166 21.01 65.34 -55.00
N SER A 1167 21.97 65.96 -55.64
CA SER A 1167 22.37 65.87 -57.03
C SER A 1167 22.73 64.45 -57.53
N ALA A 1168 21.79 63.53 -57.76
CA ALA A 1168 22.01 62.52 -58.82
C ALA A 1168 21.89 63.20 -60.19
N GLU A 1169 20.82 63.97 -60.38
CA GLU A 1169 20.55 64.73 -61.62
C GLU A 1169 21.48 65.95 -61.77
N LEU A 1170 21.81 66.68 -60.69
CA LEU A 1170 22.78 67.79 -60.76
C LEU A 1170 24.21 67.29 -60.98
N ARG A 1171 24.60 66.09 -60.48
CA ARG A 1171 25.92 65.50 -60.80
C ARG A 1171 25.99 65.10 -62.26
N ARG A 1172 24.90 64.58 -62.85
CA ARG A 1172 24.80 64.33 -64.30
C ARG A 1172 24.90 65.62 -65.11
N GLN A 1173 24.19 66.69 -64.71
CA GLN A 1173 24.25 68.00 -65.38
C GLN A 1173 25.59 68.74 -65.18
N VAL A 1174 26.27 68.54 -64.05
CA VAL A 1174 27.62 69.06 -63.79
C VAL A 1174 28.69 68.23 -64.51
N TYR A 1175 28.55 66.91 -64.62
CA TYR A 1175 29.43 66.07 -65.47
C TYR A 1175 29.24 66.36 -66.97
N GLU A 1176 28.00 66.66 -67.39
CA GLU A 1176 27.67 67.08 -68.76
C GLU A 1176 28.13 68.53 -69.05
N ARG A 1177 28.19 69.42 -68.04
CA ARG A 1177 28.81 70.77 -68.16
C ARG A 1177 30.33 70.79 -67.98
N GLN A 1178 30.92 69.85 -67.24
CA GLN A 1178 32.38 69.77 -67.01
C GLN A 1178 33.16 69.14 -68.18
N GLN A 1179 32.48 68.60 -69.20
CA GLN A 1179 33.11 68.22 -70.48
C GLN A 1179 33.23 69.39 -71.48
N GLN A 1180 32.86 70.62 -71.13
CA GLN A 1180 33.10 71.80 -71.96
C GLN A 1180 33.75 72.95 -71.18
N LEU A 1181 35.05 72.84 -70.89
CA LEU A 1181 36.07 73.88 -71.10
C LEU A 1181 37.39 73.51 -70.41
N SER A 1182 38.48 73.79 -71.11
CA SER A 1182 39.84 73.28 -70.89
C SER A 1182 40.78 74.25 -70.16
N ARG A 1183 41.64 73.65 -69.34
CA ARG A 1183 43.07 73.95 -69.07
C ARG A 1183 43.50 75.12 -68.14
N SER A 1184 44.34 74.69 -67.19
CA SER A 1184 45.71 75.18 -66.88
C SER A 1184 45.89 76.06 -65.65
N ASP A 1185 46.59 75.45 -64.68
CA ASP A 1185 47.69 75.96 -63.86
C ASP A 1185 47.54 77.32 -63.17
N THR A 1186 47.19 77.30 -61.87
CA THR A 1186 48.02 77.98 -60.86
C THR A 1186 47.72 77.51 -59.45
N VAL A 1187 48.71 76.78 -58.92
CA VAL A 1187 49.03 76.59 -57.50
C VAL A 1187 49.15 77.95 -56.79
N ARG A 1188 49.08 77.93 -55.45
CA ARG A 1188 49.57 78.98 -54.53
C ARG A 1188 48.75 80.27 -54.53
N ASP A 1189 47.85 80.37 -53.55
CA ASP A 1189 47.86 81.44 -52.53
C ASP A 1189 46.46 81.59 -51.91
N ALA A 1190 46.17 80.72 -50.93
CA ALA A 1190 45.24 81.05 -49.84
C ALA A 1190 45.46 80.15 -48.60
N TYR A 1191 46.69 79.64 -48.42
CA TYR A 1191 47.14 78.95 -47.20
C TYR A 1191 47.49 79.92 -46.06
N ARG A 1192 47.03 81.18 -46.09
CA ARG A 1192 47.29 82.19 -45.05
C ARG A 1192 46.16 83.21 -44.92
N ALA A 1193 45.01 82.81 -44.38
CA ALA A 1193 44.09 83.70 -43.65
C ALA A 1193 42.98 82.90 -42.93
N SER A 1194 43.27 82.33 -41.76
CA SER A 1194 42.31 82.23 -40.62
C SER A 1194 42.78 81.40 -39.40
N GLY A 1195 44.03 80.91 -39.33
CA GLY A 1195 44.62 80.52 -38.05
C GLY A 1195 44.13 79.19 -37.46
N TYR A 1196 44.39 78.10 -38.18
CA TYR A 1196 44.15 76.73 -37.72
C TYR A 1196 45.11 76.31 -36.59
N ARG A 1197 44.57 75.80 -35.48
CA ARG A 1197 45.28 74.94 -34.52
C ARG A 1197 44.53 73.60 -34.46
N VAL A 1198 45.23 72.52 -34.81
CA VAL A 1198 44.77 71.15 -34.59
C VAL A 1198 44.92 70.84 -33.10
N GLU A 1199 43.87 70.32 -32.49
CA GLU A 1199 43.97 69.59 -31.23
C GLU A 1199 43.92 68.09 -31.56
N GLU A 1200 45.06 67.41 -31.40
CA GLU A 1200 45.20 65.97 -31.59
C GLU A 1200 44.53 65.24 -30.41
N LYS A 1201 43.66 64.26 -30.68
CA LYS A 1201 43.14 63.36 -29.66
C LYS A 1201 43.79 61.97 -29.78
N PRO A 1202 44.32 61.39 -28.69
CA PRO A 1202 45.02 60.12 -28.69
C PRO A 1202 44.06 58.93 -28.86
N VAL A 1203 44.55 57.85 -29.49
CA VAL A 1203 43.89 56.54 -29.52
C VAL A 1203 44.52 55.66 -28.45
N SER A 1204 43.72 55.10 -27.55
CA SER A 1204 44.12 54.11 -26.55
C SER A 1204 43.54 52.75 -26.88
N VAL A 1205 44.33 51.69 -26.72
CA VAL A 1205 43.87 50.30 -26.81
C VAL A 1205 44.00 49.65 -25.42
N GLU A 1206 42.94 48.96 -25.00
CA GLU A 1206 42.86 48.27 -23.71
C GLU A 1206 42.97 46.76 -23.96
N ILE A 1207 43.90 46.08 -23.27
CA ILE A 1207 44.07 44.62 -23.35
C ILE A 1207 43.83 44.04 -21.94
N CYS A 1208 42.94 43.06 -21.85
CA CYS A 1208 42.54 42.43 -20.59
C CYS A 1208 42.75 40.91 -20.64
N THR A 1209 43.34 40.36 -19.58
CA THR A 1209 43.38 38.92 -19.27
C THR A 1209 43.18 38.75 -17.76
N ASP A 1210 42.24 37.88 -17.37
CA ASP A 1210 41.88 37.55 -15.98
C ASP A 1210 41.60 38.74 -15.06
N GLY A 1211 40.80 39.69 -15.54
CA GLY A 1211 40.10 40.66 -14.69
C GLY A 1211 40.89 41.89 -14.25
N GLU A 1212 42.15 42.05 -14.65
CA GLU A 1212 42.90 43.31 -14.50
C GLU A 1212 43.37 43.84 -15.87
N CYS A 1213 43.02 45.09 -16.21
CA CYS A 1213 43.38 45.74 -17.47
C CYS A 1213 44.49 46.78 -17.27
N ARG A 1214 45.47 46.86 -18.19
CA ARG A 1214 46.51 47.92 -18.22
C ARG A 1214 46.51 48.63 -19.57
N THR A 1215 46.54 49.97 -19.55
CA THR A 1215 46.57 50.82 -20.74
C THR A 1215 48.01 51.01 -21.24
N LEU A 1216 48.23 50.83 -22.54
CA LEU A 1216 49.51 51.13 -23.20
C LEU A 1216 49.29 52.24 -24.25
N GLU A 1217 50.04 53.34 -24.17
CA GLU A 1217 50.02 54.39 -25.20
C GLU A 1217 50.88 53.96 -26.40
N THR A 1218 50.26 53.72 -27.55
CA THR A 1218 50.96 53.44 -28.81
C THR A 1218 50.65 54.56 -29.79
N GLY A 1219 51.68 55.31 -30.22
CA GLY A 1219 51.55 56.58 -30.95
C GLY A 1219 50.84 56.55 -32.33
N TYR A 1220 50.93 57.70 -33.01
CA TYR A 1220 50.14 58.10 -34.18
C TYR A 1220 50.52 57.36 -35.47
N ALA A 1221 49.51 56.90 -36.23
CA ALA A 1221 49.71 56.21 -37.50
C ALA A 1221 49.23 57.06 -38.70
N ASP A 1222 50.15 57.28 -39.64
CA ASP A 1222 49.99 57.97 -40.92
C ASP A 1222 49.02 57.25 -41.88
N ALA A 1223 48.31 58.04 -42.69
CA ALA A 1223 47.46 57.56 -43.78
C ALA A 1223 48.29 57.10 -45.01
N PRO A 1224 48.06 55.91 -45.58
CA PRO A 1224 48.58 55.53 -46.89
C PRO A 1224 47.66 55.92 -48.04
N LYS A 1225 48.32 56.23 -49.15
CA LYS A 1225 47.81 56.67 -50.46
C LYS A 1225 46.92 55.66 -51.16
N ALA A 1226 45.99 56.19 -51.95
CA ALA A 1226 45.14 55.49 -52.89
C ALA A 1226 45.89 54.64 -53.93
N ARG A 1227 45.39 53.43 -54.15
CA ARG A 1227 45.16 52.88 -55.48
C ARG A 1227 43.83 52.14 -55.51
#